data_AF-A0A844CBQ3-F1
#
_entry.id   AF-A0A844CBQ3-F1
#
_cell.length_a   1.000
_cell.length_b   1.000
_cell.length_c   1.000
_cell.angle_alpha   90.00
_cell.angle_beta   90.00
_cell.angle_gamma   90.00
#
_symmetry.space_group_name_H-M   'P 1'
#
loop_
_entity.id
_entity.type
_entity.pdbx_description
1 polymer ?
#
loop_
_entity_poly.entity_id
_entity_poly.type
_entity_poly.pdbx_seq_one_letter_code
_entity_poly.pdbx_strand_id
1 'polypeptide(L)'
;MRWIMKKAKLLAFVMACLSMLGVLTITANHSVQTVDAQTKEKYIIATDTTFAPFEFVNEAGDMVGIDMDLLAAIAEDQGFEYEVKALGFNAAVQALESKQVDGVIAGMSITPERQEAFDFSEAYYNSSLSFAVKTDSEIQTLSDLDGKRVAVKTGTQGAELADSLKDEYGFTVVTFEDSVNMYQDVIVGNSDAAVEDFPVMAYAINDGKLALRQLEETFDIGSYGFATSPGENPELVAAFNEGLANIQASGKYDEILATYLGEAVETSSDEADTALEHTKKYVIATDTTFAPFEFVNEDGDMVGIDMDLLAAIAEDQGFEYEVKALGFNAAVQALESKQVDGVIAGMSITPERQEAFDFSEAYYNSSLSFAVKTDSEIQTLSDLEGKRVAVKTGTQGAELADSLKDEYGFTVVTFEDSVNMYQDVIVGNSDAAVEDFPVMAYAINDGNLDLRQLAETFDIGSYGFATSPGANPALVAAFNQGLANIQASGEYDEILATYLGDAAVTQTETEDVAIEHTKKYIIATDQTYAPFEFVDDEGNLVGIDMDLMAAIAENQGFEYDMKVLGFNAAVQALESGQADGVIAGMSITEARQESFDFSEPYFDSELSFAVKPDSEIQTLEDLDGLRVAVKTGTQGADLAERLKDEYNFEIAIFEDSANVIEDVLAGNSAALIEDFPVMAYTIKEGDVDLRLLDETFSVGSYGFAVLKDQNQDLLTAFNQGLANLQASGEYDEIISLYTATEDAVESTESEAETTSSRSTFIGQITSNWRPLMDGLWTTVWVTLVSIVIAMILGIALGIMSAGQNSILKFIALLYVDIMRGIPLLVLSFFIYFGIPQLTGLTFPATLAGIVTLSLNAAAYISEIVRGGIKAVPIGQSEASRSLGLPYNKTLRHIVLPQAFKIMVPSFINQFVITLKDTSILSVIGLVELTQTGKIIIARTYQSGSMWLIVGLMYIIIITALTKLSKRLEKEK
;
A
#
# COMPACT_ATOMS: atom_id res chain seq x y z
N MET A 1 -30.64 39.32 12.09
CA MET A 1 -29.75 39.31 10.90
C MET A 1 -28.41 40.04 11.09
N ARG A 2 -28.34 41.29 11.56
CA ARG A 2 -27.07 42.01 11.81
C ARG A 2 -26.19 41.48 12.97
N TRP A 3 -26.71 40.59 13.80
CA TRP A 3 -26.02 39.99 14.95
C TRP A 3 -25.26 38.70 14.60
N ILE A 4 -25.72 37.96 13.59
CA ILE A 4 -25.10 36.70 13.12
C ILE A 4 -23.92 36.97 12.18
N MET A 5 -24.03 37.98 11.31
CA MET A 5 -22.94 38.39 10.40
C MET A 5 -21.71 38.99 11.10
N LYS A 6 -21.82 39.42 12.37
CA LYS A 6 -20.67 39.94 13.15
C LYS A 6 -19.84 38.85 13.82
N LYS A 7 -20.40 37.65 14.04
CA LYS A 7 -19.66 36.50 14.58
C LYS A 7 -18.93 35.71 13.49
N ALA A 8 -19.51 35.60 12.28
CA ALA A 8 -18.84 34.97 11.14
C ALA A 8 -17.55 35.71 10.72
N LYS A 9 -17.55 37.05 10.78
CA LYS A 9 -16.34 37.86 10.51
C LYS A 9 -15.30 37.83 11.64
N LEU A 10 -15.71 37.50 12.87
CA LEU A 10 -14.79 37.31 14.00
C LEU A 10 -14.14 35.91 13.92
N LEU A 11 -14.90 34.89 13.52
CA LEU A 11 -14.41 33.53 13.30
C LEU A 11 -13.43 33.45 12.11
N ALA A 12 -13.75 34.12 11.00
CA ALA A 12 -12.86 34.23 9.84
C ALA A 12 -11.58 35.04 10.13
N PHE A 13 -11.66 36.04 11.03
CA PHE A 13 -10.48 36.81 11.46
C PHE A 13 -9.59 36.03 12.44
N VAL A 14 -10.17 35.16 13.27
CA VAL A 14 -9.41 34.24 14.15
C VAL A 14 -8.73 33.13 13.34
N MET A 15 -9.37 32.59 12.30
CA MET A 15 -8.73 31.65 11.37
C MET A 15 -7.61 32.30 10.54
N ALA A 16 -7.80 33.54 10.07
CA ALA A 16 -6.75 34.27 9.33
C ALA A 16 -5.55 34.70 10.20
N CYS A 17 -5.71 34.79 11.53
CA CYS A 17 -4.60 35.05 12.45
C CYS A 17 -3.80 33.78 12.79
N LEU A 18 -4.39 32.59 12.65
CA LEU A 18 -3.69 31.31 12.79
C LEU A 18 -2.78 31.01 11.59
N SER A 19 -3.16 31.41 10.38
CA SER A 19 -2.36 31.20 9.16
C SER A 19 -1.21 32.20 8.97
N MET A 20 -1.22 33.36 9.63
CA MET A 20 -0.18 34.40 9.47
C MET A 20 1.06 34.24 10.38
N LEU A 21 1.14 33.21 11.21
CA LEU A 21 2.27 33.00 12.14
C LEU A 21 3.39 32.08 11.59
N GLY A 22 3.24 31.53 10.39
CA GLY A 22 4.17 30.53 9.81
C GLY A 22 5.22 31.02 8.82
N VAL A 23 5.27 32.29 8.41
CA VAL A 23 6.16 32.70 7.30
C VAL A 23 7.16 33.78 7.70
N LEU A 24 8.40 33.38 7.96
CA LEU A 24 9.54 34.30 7.92
C LEU A 24 10.88 33.58 7.73
N THR A 25 11.21 33.22 6.48
CA THR A 25 12.54 33.46 5.88
C THR A 25 12.49 33.20 4.37
N ILE A 26 12.60 34.27 3.58
CA ILE A 26 13.07 34.23 2.19
C ILE A 26 14.50 34.78 2.19
N THR A 27 15.46 34.01 1.68
CA THR A 27 16.56 34.58 0.89
C THR A 27 17.04 33.56 -0.14
N ALA A 28 16.74 33.89 -1.41
CA ALA A 28 17.59 33.80 -2.60
C ALA A 28 18.48 32.58 -2.82
N ASN A 29 18.23 31.88 -3.94
CA ASN A 29 19.34 31.57 -4.83
C ASN A 29 18.95 31.67 -6.31
N HIS A 30 19.95 32.05 -7.08
CA HIS A 30 19.89 32.50 -8.46
C HIS A 30 19.50 31.39 -9.46
N SER A 31 18.55 31.76 -10.31
CA SER A 31 18.41 31.43 -11.74
C SER A 31 19.57 30.65 -12.41
N VAL A 32 19.22 29.49 -12.98
CA VAL A 32 19.75 29.01 -14.25
C VAL A 32 18.58 28.95 -15.23
N GLN A 33 18.70 29.66 -16.35
CA GLN A 33 17.72 29.65 -17.44
C GLN A 33 17.90 28.40 -18.31
N THR A 34 16.81 27.69 -18.58
CA THR A 34 16.60 26.94 -19.83
C THR A 34 15.18 27.19 -20.33
N VAL A 35 15.15 27.74 -21.55
CA VAL A 35 14.10 28.04 -22.54
C VAL A 35 12.65 27.60 -22.26
N ASP A 36 11.76 28.59 -22.27
CA ASP A 36 10.28 28.59 -22.33
C ASP A 36 9.69 27.61 -23.37
N ALA A 37 8.71 26.81 -22.95
CA ALA A 37 7.53 26.45 -23.74
C ALA A 37 6.34 27.20 -23.11
N GLN A 38 5.59 27.96 -23.91
CA GLN A 38 4.43 28.71 -23.43
C GLN A 38 3.35 27.76 -22.91
N THR A 39 3.26 27.56 -21.60
CA THR A 39 2.09 26.89 -21.01
C THR A 39 0.87 27.81 -21.15
N LYS A 40 -0.04 27.39 -22.03
CA LYS A 40 -1.40 27.93 -22.13
C LYS A 40 -2.10 27.63 -20.79
N GLU A 41 -2.73 28.61 -20.17
CA GLU A 41 -3.35 28.41 -18.84
C GLU A 41 -4.51 27.39 -18.87
N LYS A 42 -5.14 27.15 -20.03
CA LYS A 42 -6.26 26.19 -20.18
C LYS A 42 -6.53 25.86 -21.66
N TYR A 43 -6.71 24.58 -22.02
CA TYR A 43 -7.12 24.13 -23.36
C TYR A 43 -8.64 24.11 -23.52
N ILE A 44 -9.15 24.39 -24.72
CA ILE A 44 -10.59 24.29 -25.05
C ILE A 44 -10.81 23.05 -25.90
N ILE A 45 -11.48 22.03 -25.36
CA ILE A 45 -11.75 20.76 -26.06
C ILE A 45 -13.22 20.72 -26.46
N ALA A 46 -13.54 20.46 -27.72
CA ALA A 46 -14.93 20.25 -28.16
C ALA A 46 -15.29 18.77 -28.24
N THR A 47 -16.58 18.48 -28.05
CA THR A 47 -17.12 17.11 -28.07
C THR A 47 -18.55 17.08 -28.65
N ASP A 48 -19.10 15.88 -28.92
CA ASP A 48 -20.50 15.69 -29.33
C ASP A 48 -21.47 15.93 -28.16
N THR A 49 -22.77 15.85 -28.41
CA THR A 49 -23.82 16.05 -27.39
C THR A 49 -24.66 14.81 -27.13
N THR A 50 -24.61 13.81 -28.03
CA THR A 50 -25.55 12.69 -28.05
C THR A 50 -24.89 11.43 -28.63
N PHE A 51 -23.85 10.90 -27.98
CA PHE A 51 -23.08 9.75 -28.44
C PHE A 51 -22.69 8.81 -27.27
N ALA A 52 -23.69 8.33 -26.52
CA ALA A 52 -23.47 7.33 -25.46
C ALA A 52 -22.99 5.99 -26.06
N PRO A 53 -22.02 5.29 -25.45
CA PRO A 53 -21.43 5.54 -24.12
C PRO A 53 -20.24 6.53 -24.08
N PHE A 54 -19.80 7.07 -25.22
CA PHE A 54 -18.58 7.88 -25.29
C PHE A 54 -18.76 9.30 -24.76
N GLU A 55 -19.81 10.01 -25.17
CA GLU A 55 -20.13 11.33 -24.64
C GLU A 55 -21.64 11.62 -24.69
N PHE A 56 -22.23 11.89 -23.54
CA PHE A 56 -23.64 12.21 -23.42
C PHE A 56 -23.95 12.99 -22.17
N VAL A 57 -25.11 13.66 -22.16
CA VAL A 57 -25.60 14.38 -20.99
C VAL A 57 -26.44 13.43 -20.14
N ASN A 58 -26.03 13.18 -18.90
CA ASN A 58 -26.77 12.35 -17.95
C ASN A 58 -28.05 13.06 -17.42
N GLU A 59 -28.83 12.37 -16.58
CA GLU A 59 -30.06 12.95 -15.99
C GLU A 59 -29.83 14.19 -15.11
N ALA A 60 -28.62 14.35 -14.56
CA ALA A 60 -28.23 15.51 -13.75
C ALA A 60 -27.89 16.74 -14.60
N GLY A 61 -27.70 16.56 -15.91
CA GLY A 61 -27.30 17.62 -16.85
C GLY A 61 -25.79 17.75 -17.03
N ASP A 62 -25.01 16.79 -16.53
CA ASP A 62 -23.56 16.75 -16.65
C ASP A 62 -23.13 15.96 -17.89
N MET A 63 -22.05 16.40 -18.56
CA MET A 63 -21.45 15.67 -19.68
C MET A 63 -20.57 14.55 -19.13
N VAL A 64 -20.87 13.31 -19.50
CA VAL A 64 -20.22 12.08 -19.03
C VAL A 64 -20.01 11.11 -20.19
N GLY A 65 -19.25 10.03 -19.97
CA GLY A 65 -18.99 8.98 -20.95
C GLY A 65 -17.50 8.66 -21.09
N ILE A 66 -17.19 7.62 -21.86
CA ILE A 66 -15.82 7.12 -22.09
C ILE A 66 -14.88 8.25 -22.53
N ASP A 67 -15.26 9.08 -23.50
CA ASP A 67 -14.44 10.19 -23.99
C ASP A 67 -14.19 11.24 -22.88
N MET A 68 -15.16 11.46 -21.98
CA MET A 68 -15.02 12.43 -20.89
C MET A 68 -14.12 11.92 -19.76
N ASP A 69 -14.24 10.64 -19.43
CA ASP A 69 -13.46 10.02 -18.36
C ASP A 69 -12.02 9.76 -18.82
N LEU A 70 -11.81 9.36 -20.08
CA LEU A 70 -10.47 9.29 -20.68
C LEU A 70 -9.81 10.67 -20.71
N LEU A 71 -10.50 11.72 -21.17
CA LEU A 71 -9.94 13.07 -21.19
C LEU A 71 -9.60 13.57 -19.77
N ALA A 72 -10.41 13.24 -18.77
CA ALA A 72 -10.17 13.60 -17.37
C ALA A 72 -8.95 12.88 -16.79
N ALA A 73 -8.86 11.56 -16.97
CA ALA A 73 -7.76 10.75 -16.47
C ALA A 73 -6.43 11.15 -17.12
N ILE A 74 -6.42 11.35 -18.44
CA ILE A 74 -5.24 11.80 -19.19
C ILE A 74 -4.82 13.21 -18.77
N ALA A 75 -5.77 14.12 -18.52
CA ALA A 75 -5.47 15.47 -18.05
C ALA A 75 -4.89 15.50 -16.63
N GLU A 76 -5.36 14.61 -15.76
CA GLU A 76 -4.84 14.44 -14.41
C GLU A 76 -3.42 13.88 -14.42
N ASP A 77 -3.19 12.82 -15.18
CA ASP A 77 -1.88 12.17 -15.35
C ASP A 77 -0.84 13.14 -15.94
N GLN A 78 -1.22 13.89 -16.97
CA GLN A 78 -0.31 14.76 -17.73
C GLN A 78 -0.27 16.21 -17.22
N GLY A 79 -1.11 16.55 -16.24
CA GLY A 79 -1.12 17.84 -15.57
C GLY A 79 -1.55 19.03 -16.44
N PHE A 80 -2.48 18.85 -17.38
CA PHE A 80 -3.04 19.95 -18.19
C PHE A 80 -4.47 20.33 -17.78
N GLU A 81 -4.79 21.63 -17.81
CA GLU A 81 -6.16 22.12 -17.56
C GLU A 81 -6.96 22.24 -18.86
N TYR A 82 -8.24 21.85 -18.83
CA TYR A 82 -9.13 21.92 -20.00
C TYR A 82 -10.55 22.42 -19.71
N GLU A 83 -11.24 22.91 -20.74
CA GLU A 83 -12.66 23.26 -20.75
C GLU A 83 -13.39 22.54 -21.90
N VAL A 84 -14.43 21.80 -21.57
CA VAL A 84 -15.23 21.06 -22.55
C VAL A 84 -16.33 21.94 -23.16
N LYS A 85 -16.45 21.93 -24.49
CA LYS A 85 -17.56 22.53 -25.25
C LYS A 85 -18.33 21.45 -26.01
N ALA A 86 -19.50 21.11 -25.50
CA ALA A 86 -20.46 20.23 -26.16
C ALA A 86 -21.15 20.98 -27.32
N LEU A 87 -20.59 20.88 -28.53
CA LEU A 87 -21.06 21.62 -29.71
C LEU A 87 -21.93 20.75 -30.64
N GLY A 88 -21.82 19.43 -30.51
CA GLY A 88 -22.28 18.47 -31.51
C GLY A 88 -21.17 18.19 -32.53
N PHE A 89 -21.02 16.94 -32.98
CA PHE A 89 -19.88 16.48 -33.79
C PHE A 89 -19.55 17.43 -34.96
N ASN A 90 -20.51 17.74 -35.84
CA ASN A 90 -20.30 18.62 -36.99
C ASN A 90 -19.82 20.04 -36.62
N ALA A 91 -20.32 20.58 -35.51
CA ALA A 91 -19.92 21.90 -35.04
C ALA A 91 -18.58 21.86 -34.30
N ALA A 92 -18.25 20.76 -33.61
CA ALA A 92 -16.94 20.52 -33.01
C ALA A 92 -15.83 20.47 -34.08
N VAL A 93 -16.05 19.71 -35.16
CA VAL A 93 -15.12 19.64 -36.29
C VAL A 93 -14.95 21.00 -36.96
N GLN A 94 -16.05 21.73 -37.25
CA GLN A 94 -15.95 23.09 -37.82
C GLN A 94 -15.26 24.08 -36.88
N ALA A 95 -15.45 23.95 -35.56
CA ALA A 95 -14.77 24.75 -34.58
C ALA A 95 -13.26 24.45 -34.56
N LEU A 96 -12.88 23.18 -34.73
CA LEU A 96 -11.49 22.77 -34.84
C LEU A 96 -10.86 23.30 -36.12
N GLU A 97 -11.49 23.11 -37.28
CA GLU A 97 -11.03 23.65 -38.58
C GLU A 97 -10.83 25.17 -38.57
N SER A 98 -11.72 25.89 -37.87
CA SER A 98 -11.66 27.34 -37.73
C SER A 98 -10.81 27.82 -36.55
N LYS A 99 -10.11 26.91 -35.86
CA LYS A 99 -9.22 27.17 -34.71
C LYS A 99 -9.92 27.90 -33.55
N GLN A 100 -11.20 27.62 -33.34
CA GLN A 100 -11.99 28.14 -32.21
C GLN A 100 -11.89 27.26 -30.96
N VAL A 101 -11.36 26.04 -31.12
CA VAL A 101 -11.06 25.07 -30.08
C VAL A 101 -9.67 24.48 -30.35
N ASP A 102 -9.09 23.89 -29.31
CA ASP A 102 -7.71 23.41 -29.29
C ASP A 102 -7.59 21.92 -29.63
N GLY A 103 -8.65 21.15 -29.35
CA GLY A 103 -8.77 19.77 -29.76
C GLY A 103 -10.23 19.30 -29.76
N VAL A 104 -10.46 18.10 -30.30
CA VAL A 104 -11.75 17.41 -30.34
C VAL A 104 -11.57 15.97 -29.84
N ILE A 105 -12.37 15.57 -28.85
CA ILE A 105 -12.60 14.17 -28.47
C ILE A 105 -14.11 13.90 -28.62
N ALA A 106 -14.47 13.07 -29.59
CA ALA A 106 -15.88 12.87 -29.97
C ALA A 106 -16.09 11.60 -30.80
N GLY A 107 -15.49 10.48 -30.39
CA GLY A 107 -15.48 9.24 -31.19
C GLY A 107 -14.96 9.43 -32.62
N MET A 108 -13.99 10.34 -32.82
CA MET A 108 -13.59 10.78 -34.15
C MET A 108 -12.71 9.72 -34.82
N SER A 109 -13.27 8.97 -35.77
CA SER A 109 -12.51 7.96 -36.51
C SER A 109 -11.32 8.53 -37.26
N ILE A 110 -10.18 7.85 -37.15
CA ILE A 110 -8.92 8.15 -37.83
C ILE A 110 -9.00 7.59 -39.26
N THR A 111 -9.14 8.47 -40.26
CA THR A 111 -9.16 8.08 -41.67
C THR A 111 -8.07 8.81 -42.46
N PRO A 112 -7.56 8.25 -43.58
CA PRO A 112 -6.57 8.93 -44.41
C PRO A 112 -7.01 10.34 -44.83
N GLU A 113 -8.29 10.53 -45.16
CA GLU A 113 -8.86 11.82 -45.55
C GLU A 113 -8.87 12.83 -44.38
N ARG A 114 -9.13 12.37 -43.15
CA ARG A 114 -9.11 13.23 -41.95
C ARG A 114 -7.69 13.53 -41.49
N GLN A 115 -6.75 12.61 -41.66
CA GLN A 115 -5.33 12.84 -41.40
C GLN A 115 -4.71 13.87 -42.36
N GLU A 116 -5.32 14.13 -43.53
CA GLU A 116 -4.95 15.28 -44.37
C GLU A 116 -5.42 16.63 -43.78
N ALA A 117 -6.44 16.62 -42.92
CA ALA A 117 -7.12 17.81 -42.41
C ALA A 117 -6.84 18.11 -40.92
N PHE A 118 -6.42 17.12 -40.14
CA PHE A 118 -6.18 17.17 -38.69
C PHE A 118 -4.97 16.33 -38.28
N ASP A 119 -4.32 16.71 -37.18
CA ASP A 119 -3.35 15.84 -36.51
C ASP A 119 -4.10 15.00 -35.47
N PHE A 120 -3.80 13.70 -35.37
CA PHE A 120 -4.45 12.78 -34.45
C PHE A 120 -3.47 12.25 -33.39
N SER A 121 -4.01 11.94 -32.21
CA SER A 121 -3.39 11.05 -31.23
C SER A 121 -3.25 9.64 -31.78
N GLU A 122 -2.60 8.78 -31.00
CA GLU A 122 -2.77 7.34 -31.12
C GLU A 122 -4.24 6.94 -30.90
N ALA A 123 -4.60 5.78 -31.42
CA ALA A 123 -5.93 5.22 -31.30
C ALA A 123 -6.28 4.97 -29.82
N TYR A 124 -7.37 5.55 -29.33
CA TYR A 124 -7.82 5.31 -27.96
C TYR A 124 -8.97 4.29 -27.87
N TYR A 125 -9.58 3.91 -29.00
CA TYR A 125 -10.63 2.89 -29.03
C TYR A 125 -10.80 2.32 -30.45
N ASN A 126 -10.96 1.00 -30.59
CA ASN A 126 -11.26 0.33 -31.86
C ASN A 126 -12.76 0.06 -31.97
N SER A 127 -13.40 0.59 -33.01
CA SER A 127 -14.85 0.44 -33.21
C SER A 127 -15.17 -0.38 -34.46
N SER A 128 -16.26 -1.14 -34.37
CA SER A 128 -16.89 -1.78 -35.52
C SER A 128 -18.31 -1.24 -35.68
N LEU A 129 -18.86 -1.28 -36.88
CA LEU A 129 -20.27 -1.00 -37.16
C LEU A 129 -21.09 -2.28 -37.13
N SER A 130 -22.35 -2.14 -36.72
CA SER A 130 -23.34 -3.22 -36.79
C SER A 130 -24.64 -2.71 -37.38
N PHE A 131 -25.43 -3.65 -37.90
CA PHE A 131 -26.82 -3.40 -38.23
C PHE A 131 -27.70 -3.83 -37.06
N ALA A 132 -28.69 -3.02 -36.69
CA ALA A 132 -29.72 -3.40 -35.74
C ALA A 132 -31.11 -3.34 -36.37
N VAL A 133 -31.93 -4.31 -36.00
CA VAL A 133 -33.32 -4.45 -36.43
C VAL A 133 -34.22 -4.49 -35.20
N LYS A 134 -35.52 -4.31 -35.38
CA LYS A 134 -36.48 -4.50 -34.29
C LYS A 134 -36.38 -5.92 -33.71
N THR A 135 -36.51 -6.09 -32.39
CA THR A 135 -36.33 -7.40 -31.72
C THR A 135 -37.20 -8.51 -32.33
N ASP A 136 -38.42 -8.19 -32.78
CA ASP A 136 -39.37 -9.11 -33.40
C ASP A 136 -39.27 -9.20 -34.94
N SER A 137 -38.23 -8.60 -35.53
CA SER A 137 -37.99 -8.62 -36.98
C SER A 137 -37.59 -10.00 -37.48
N GLU A 138 -38.08 -10.36 -38.67
CA GLU A 138 -37.70 -11.59 -39.39
C GLU A 138 -36.33 -11.49 -40.09
N ILE A 139 -35.74 -10.29 -40.17
CA ILE A 139 -34.45 -10.01 -40.84
C ILE A 139 -33.31 -10.63 -40.02
N GLN A 140 -32.57 -11.60 -40.57
CA GLN A 140 -31.46 -12.26 -39.87
C GLN A 140 -30.09 -11.88 -40.43
N THR A 141 -30.03 -11.56 -41.71
CA THR A 141 -28.79 -11.25 -42.43
C THR A 141 -28.97 -10.02 -43.32
N LEU A 142 -27.88 -9.44 -43.81
CA LEU A 142 -27.96 -8.31 -44.75
C LEU A 142 -28.68 -8.65 -46.06
N SER A 143 -28.68 -9.92 -46.46
CA SER A 143 -29.44 -10.39 -47.64
C SER A 143 -30.95 -10.25 -47.48
N ASP A 144 -31.46 -10.18 -46.24
CA ASP A 144 -32.89 -9.97 -45.96
C ASP A 144 -33.30 -8.49 -46.08
N LEU A 145 -32.34 -7.59 -46.36
CA LEU A 145 -32.57 -6.16 -46.55
C LEU A 145 -33.00 -5.80 -47.98
N ASP A 146 -33.14 -6.75 -48.90
CA ASP A 146 -33.61 -6.46 -50.26
C ASP A 146 -34.99 -5.78 -50.27
N GLY A 147 -35.05 -4.58 -50.87
CA GLY A 147 -36.23 -3.72 -50.90
C GLY A 147 -36.58 -3.02 -49.57
N LYS A 148 -35.73 -3.11 -48.55
CA LYS A 148 -35.93 -2.53 -47.21
C LYS A 148 -35.37 -1.11 -47.08
N ARG A 149 -35.65 -0.48 -45.94
CA ARG A 149 -35.16 0.85 -45.58
C ARG A 149 -34.16 0.76 -44.42
N VAL A 150 -32.98 1.31 -44.60
CA VAL A 150 -31.91 1.34 -43.60
C VAL A 150 -31.70 2.77 -43.14
N ALA A 151 -31.89 3.01 -41.84
CA ALA A 151 -31.69 4.29 -41.17
C ALA A 151 -30.21 4.47 -40.82
N VAL A 152 -29.65 5.64 -41.12
CA VAL A 152 -28.24 5.98 -40.80
C VAL A 152 -28.12 7.41 -40.29
N LYS A 153 -27.11 7.67 -39.47
CA LYS A 153 -26.77 9.02 -39.02
C LYS A 153 -25.95 9.75 -40.08
N THR A 154 -26.32 10.98 -40.42
CA THR A 154 -25.72 11.78 -41.49
C THR A 154 -24.25 12.08 -41.18
N GLY A 155 -23.35 11.82 -42.14
CA GLY A 155 -21.94 12.15 -42.02
C GLY A 155 -21.12 11.18 -41.15
N THR A 156 -21.64 9.97 -40.91
CA THR A 156 -20.94 8.90 -40.18
C THR A 156 -20.37 7.85 -41.13
N GLN A 157 -19.39 7.06 -40.66
CA GLN A 157 -18.95 5.87 -41.39
C GLN A 157 -20.08 4.85 -41.58
N GLY A 158 -21.07 4.80 -40.67
CA GLY A 158 -22.30 4.02 -40.83
C GLY A 158 -23.10 4.40 -42.07
N ALA A 159 -23.19 5.70 -42.38
CA ALA A 159 -23.83 6.17 -43.61
C ALA A 159 -23.02 5.81 -44.86
N GLU A 160 -21.69 5.91 -44.80
CA GLU A 160 -20.81 5.55 -45.91
C GLU A 160 -20.84 4.04 -46.21
N LEU A 161 -20.79 3.21 -45.16
CA LEU A 161 -20.94 1.77 -45.26
C LEU A 161 -22.29 1.42 -45.88
N ALA A 162 -23.40 1.94 -45.33
CA ALA A 162 -24.72 1.67 -45.86
C ALA A 162 -24.86 2.11 -47.32
N ASP A 163 -24.25 3.26 -47.70
CA ASP A 163 -24.24 3.71 -49.09
C ASP A 163 -23.41 2.81 -50.02
N SER A 164 -22.33 2.20 -49.51
CA SER A 164 -21.52 1.23 -50.26
C SER A 164 -22.23 -0.12 -50.46
N LEU A 165 -23.04 -0.54 -49.48
CA LEU A 165 -23.71 -1.83 -49.43
C LEU A 165 -25.10 -1.83 -50.09
N LYS A 166 -25.76 -0.67 -50.22
CA LYS A 166 -27.17 -0.59 -50.67
C LYS A 166 -27.44 -1.22 -52.03
N ASP A 167 -26.49 -1.10 -52.98
CA ASP A 167 -26.66 -1.65 -54.33
C ASP A 167 -26.44 -3.16 -54.36
N GLU A 168 -25.59 -3.68 -53.47
CA GLU A 168 -25.30 -5.11 -53.32
C GLU A 168 -26.47 -5.85 -52.66
N TYR A 169 -27.01 -5.27 -51.59
CA TYR A 169 -28.05 -5.88 -50.77
C TYR A 169 -29.47 -5.36 -51.06
N GLY A 170 -29.64 -4.44 -52.01
CA GLY A 170 -30.94 -4.02 -52.55
C GLY A 170 -31.80 -3.12 -51.65
N PHE A 171 -31.24 -2.52 -50.59
CA PHE A 171 -31.97 -1.63 -49.68
C PHE A 171 -31.89 -0.15 -50.09
N THR A 172 -32.62 0.71 -49.36
CA THR A 172 -32.56 2.17 -49.50
C THR A 172 -32.14 2.85 -48.21
N VAL A 173 -31.28 3.86 -48.30
CA VAL A 173 -30.77 4.60 -47.13
C VAL A 173 -31.67 5.77 -46.77
N VAL A 174 -31.88 5.98 -45.48
CA VAL A 174 -32.64 7.10 -44.88
C VAL A 174 -31.75 7.76 -43.84
N THR A 175 -31.50 9.06 -43.98
CA THR A 175 -30.53 9.76 -43.14
C THR A 175 -31.21 10.55 -42.01
N PHE A 176 -30.61 10.54 -40.82
CA PHE A 176 -31.03 11.27 -39.63
C PHE A 176 -29.89 12.16 -39.12
N GLU A 177 -30.22 13.20 -38.36
CA GLU A 177 -29.20 14.09 -37.75
C GLU A 177 -28.66 13.52 -36.42
N ASP A 178 -29.41 12.63 -35.76
CA ASP A 178 -29.08 12.06 -34.46
C ASP A 178 -29.55 10.60 -34.32
N SER A 179 -28.87 9.83 -33.46
CA SER A 179 -29.11 8.39 -33.25
C SER A 179 -30.46 8.11 -32.60
N VAL A 180 -30.97 9.03 -31.77
CA VAL A 180 -32.27 8.89 -31.09
C VAL A 180 -33.41 8.82 -32.11
N ASN A 181 -33.43 9.76 -33.06
CA ASN A 181 -34.43 9.78 -34.12
C ASN A 181 -34.25 8.61 -35.10
N MET A 182 -33.00 8.20 -35.35
CA MET A 182 -32.67 7.03 -36.17
C MET A 182 -33.25 5.73 -35.58
N TYR A 183 -32.96 5.43 -34.31
CA TYR A 183 -33.48 4.24 -33.62
C TYR A 183 -35.00 4.27 -33.50
N GLN A 184 -35.57 5.43 -33.19
CA GLN A 184 -37.02 5.57 -33.08
C GLN A 184 -37.72 5.28 -34.41
N ASP A 185 -37.12 5.64 -35.56
CA ASP A 185 -37.66 5.35 -36.89
C ASP A 185 -37.74 3.85 -37.17
N VAL A 186 -36.75 3.08 -36.71
CA VAL A 186 -36.77 1.60 -36.79
C VAL A 186 -37.79 1.00 -35.83
N ILE A 187 -37.84 1.46 -34.59
CA ILE A 187 -38.75 0.94 -33.55
C ILE A 187 -40.22 1.13 -33.95
N VAL A 188 -40.57 2.26 -34.57
CA VAL A 188 -41.94 2.53 -35.06
C VAL A 188 -42.24 1.88 -36.42
N GLY A 189 -41.24 1.28 -37.07
CA GLY A 189 -41.37 0.53 -38.33
C GLY A 189 -41.39 1.38 -39.60
N ASN A 190 -40.83 2.59 -39.56
CA ASN A 190 -40.64 3.43 -40.76
C ASN A 190 -39.37 3.04 -41.54
N SER A 191 -38.36 2.54 -40.83
CA SER A 191 -37.18 1.87 -41.37
C SER A 191 -37.08 0.45 -40.80
N ASP A 192 -36.45 -0.45 -41.53
CA ASP A 192 -36.37 -1.88 -41.21
C ASP A 192 -35.11 -2.22 -40.41
N ALA A 193 -34.03 -1.45 -40.59
CA ALA A 193 -32.77 -1.57 -39.85
C ALA A 193 -32.13 -0.20 -39.60
N ALA A 194 -31.21 -0.11 -38.65
CA ALA A 194 -30.31 1.01 -38.43
C ALA A 194 -28.84 0.55 -38.50
N VAL A 195 -27.92 1.43 -38.89
CA VAL A 195 -26.47 1.20 -38.81
C VAL A 195 -25.86 2.18 -37.82
N GLU A 196 -25.08 1.67 -36.87
CA GLU A 196 -24.29 2.46 -35.92
C GLU A 196 -23.10 1.62 -35.43
N ASP A 197 -22.15 2.27 -34.77
CA ASP A 197 -21.09 1.63 -34.00
C ASP A 197 -21.64 0.59 -33.02
N PHE A 198 -21.05 -0.60 -33.02
CA PHE A 198 -21.41 -1.73 -32.17
C PHE A 198 -21.51 -1.38 -30.69
N PRO A 199 -20.52 -0.71 -30.04
CA PRO A 199 -20.63 -0.36 -28.62
C PRO A 199 -21.75 0.64 -28.34
N VAL A 200 -22.00 1.59 -29.25
CA VAL A 200 -23.09 2.59 -29.15
C VAL A 200 -24.44 1.91 -29.27
N MET A 201 -24.57 0.98 -30.21
CA MET A 201 -25.78 0.18 -30.43
C MET A 201 -26.04 -0.76 -29.24
N ALA A 202 -25.01 -1.46 -28.75
CA ALA A 202 -25.10 -2.37 -27.61
C ALA A 202 -25.53 -1.62 -26.34
N TYR A 203 -24.90 -0.48 -26.05
CA TYR A 203 -25.27 0.38 -24.93
C TYR A 203 -26.72 0.88 -25.05
N ALA A 204 -27.11 1.39 -26.22
CA ALA A 204 -28.46 1.90 -26.44
C ALA A 204 -29.53 0.80 -26.31
N ILE A 205 -29.25 -0.44 -26.73
CA ILE A 205 -30.14 -1.59 -26.55
C ILE A 205 -30.26 -1.96 -25.07
N ASN A 206 -29.15 -2.06 -24.36
CA ASN A 206 -29.09 -2.57 -22.99
C ASN A 206 -29.60 -1.56 -21.96
N ASP A 207 -29.03 -0.35 -21.94
CA ASP A 207 -29.35 0.72 -20.98
C ASP A 207 -30.64 1.46 -21.36
N GLY A 208 -30.77 1.82 -22.64
CA GLY A 208 -31.96 2.51 -23.18
C GLY A 208 -33.20 1.61 -23.31
N LYS A 209 -33.07 0.30 -23.07
CA LYS A 209 -34.11 -0.73 -23.23
C LYS A 209 -34.81 -0.63 -24.58
N LEU A 210 -34.04 -0.33 -25.63
CA LEU A 210 -34.58 -0.21 -26.98
C LEU A 210 -34.99 -1.60 -27.47
N ALA A 211 -36.16 -1.68 -28.10
CA ALA A 211 -36.70 -2.93 -28.67
C ALA A 211 -36.02 -3.25 -30.01
N LEU A 212 -34.69 -3.27 -30.01
CA LEU A 212 -33.83 -3.60 -31.13
C LEU A 212 -32.98 -4.82 -30.77
N ARG A 213 -32.41 -5.48 -31.79
CA ARG A 213 -31.39 -6.52 -31.69
C ARG A 213 -30.38 -6.32 -32.81
N GLN A 214 -29.13 -6.66 -32.54
CA GLN A 214 -28.05 -6.57 -33.53
C GLN A 214 -28.08 -7.79 -34.47
N LEU A 215 -27.64 -7.59 -35.70
CA LEU A 215 -27.28 -8.66 -36.63
C LEU A 215 -25.84 -9.10 -36.34
N GLU A 216 -25.51 -10.36 -36.65
CA GLU A 216 -24.20 -10.95 -36.34
C GLU A 216 -23.05 -10.34 -37.15
N GLU A 217 -23.35 -9.76 -38.32
CA GLU A 217 -22.33 -9.20 -39.21
C GLU A 217 -21.88 -7.82 -38.70
N THR A 218 -20.59 -7.72 -38.35
CA THR A 218 -19.92 -6.48 -37.96
C THR A 218 -18.92 -6.04 -39.03
N PHE A 219 -18.73 -4.73 -39.15
CA PHE A 219 -17.82 -4.13 -40.11
C PHE A 219 -16.79 -3.29 -39.38
N ASP A 220 -15.53 -3.68 -39.46
CA ASP A 220 -14.46 -2.87 -38.93
C ASP A 220 -14.40 -1.50 -39.65
N ILE A 221 -14.33 -0.43 -38.87
CA ILE A 221 -14.25 0.95 -39.35
C ILE A 221 -13.06 1.71 -38.79
N GLY A 222 -12.09 1.00 -38.23
CA GLY A 222 -10.87 1.56 -37.66
C GLY A 222 -11.10 2.23 -36.31
N SER A 223 -10.08 2.99 -35.88
CA SER A 223 -9.97 3.47 -34.51
C SER A 223 -10.39 4.93 -34.33
N TYR A 224 -10.81 5.28 -33.13
CA TYR A 224 -11.05 6.66 -32.70
C TYR A 224 -9.76 7.32 -32.19
N GLY A 225 -9.62 8.62 -32.47
CA GLY A 225 -8.49 9.41 -32.02
C GLY A 225 -8.89 10.82 -31.56
N PHE A 226 -8.11 11.37 -30.64
CA PHE A 226 -8.18 12.78 -30.26
C PHE A 226 -7.53 13.63 -31.36
N ALA A 227 -8.23 14.67 -31.82
CA ALA A 227 -7.80 15.46 -32.98
C ALA A 227 -7.43 16.91 -32.61
N THR A 228 -6.34 17.43 -33.18
CA THR A 228 -5.99 18.86 -33.16
C THR A 228 -5.90 19.43 -34.57
N SER A 229 -5.84 20.76 -34.69
CA SER A 229 -5.57 21.41 -35.97
C SER A 229 -4.15 21.08 -36.46
N PRO A 230 -3.89 20.89 -37.77
CA PRO A 230 -2.58 20.52 -38.27
C PRO A 230 -1.47 21.49 -37.84
N GLY A 231 -0.46 20.94 -37.17
CA GLY A 231 0.70 21.65 -36.63
C GLY A 231 0.42 22.52 -35.40
N GLU A 232 -0.77 22.45 -34.81
CA GLU A 232 -1.17 23.19 -33.60
C GLU A 232 -1.27 22.25 -32.39
N ASN A 233 -0.82 22.74 -31.24
CA ASN A 233 -0.77 22.02 -29.96
C ASN A 233 -0.13 20.60 -30.07
N PRO A 234 1.02 20.40 -30.74
CA PRO A 234 1.67 19.09 -30.81
C PRO A 234 2.05 18.54 -29.43
N GLU A 235 2.26 19.42 -28.45
CA GLU A 235 2.46 19.05 -27.05
C GLU A 235 1.21 18.44 -26.41
N LEU A 236 0.02 18.85 -26.83
CA LEU A 236 -1.24 18.30 -26.32
C LEU A 236 -1.50 16.90 -26.88
N VAL A 237 -1.15 16.66 -28.14
CA VAL A 237 -1.22 15.31 -28.74
C VAL A 237 -0.20 14.36 -28.09
N ALA A 238 1.03 14.84 -27.86
CA ALA A 238 2.04 14.05 -27.16
C ALA A 238 1.64 13.72 -25.72
N ALA A 239 1.14 14.72 -24.97
CA ALA A 239 0.59 14.50 -23.64
C ALA A 239 -0.58 13.51 -23.69
N PHE A 240 -1.49 13.63 -24.67
CA PHE A 240 -2.60 12.71 -24.81
C PHE A 240 -2.13 11.26 -25.02
N ASN A 241 -1.14 11.02 -25.88
CA ASN A 241 -0.60 9.68 -26.11
C ASN A 241 0.12 9.12 -24.88
N GLU A 242 0.96 9.93 -24.22
CA GLU A 242 1.68 9.51 -23.02
C GLU A 242 0.72 9.20 -21.87
N GLY A 243 -0.28 10.06 -21.67
CA GLY A 243 -1.32 9.82 -20.67
C GLY A 243 -2.19 8.61 -21.01
N LEU A 244 -2.54 8.40 -22.28
CA LEU A 244 -3.27 7.22 -22.73
C LEU A 244 -2.50 5.93 -22.42
N ALA A 245 -1.21 5.89 -22.74
CA ALA A 245 -0.35 4.75 -22.44
C ALA A 245 -0.24 4.49 -20.92
N ASN A 246 -0.14 5.55 -20.12
CA ASN A 246 -0.09 5.44 -18.66
C ASN A 246 -1.41 4.90 -18.09
N ILE A 247 -2.56 5.40 -18.54
CA ILE A 247 -3.86 4.92 -18.05
C ILE A 247 -4.16 3.49 -18.52
N GLN A 248 -3.67 3.09 -19.70
CA GLN A 248 -3.72 1.70 -20.17
C GLN A 248 -2.84 0.80 -19.30
N ALA A 249 -1.59 1.19 -19.04
CA ALA A 249 -0.68 0.43 -18.19
C ALA A 249 -1.17 0.30 -16.73
N SER A 250 -1.92 1.29 -16.24
CA SER A 250 -2.50 1.27 -14.88
C SER A 250 -3.81 0.49 -14.74
N GLY A 251 -4.35 -0.07 -15.83
CA GLY A 251 -5.69 -0.69 -15.86
C GLY A 251 -6.85 0.32 -15.74
N LYS A 252 -6.57 1.62 -15.53
CA LYS A 252 -7.59 2.68 -15.45
C LYS A 252 -8.39 2.81 -16.74
N TYR A 253 -7.76 2.57 -17.89
CA TYR A 253 -8.43 2.50 -19.18
C TYR A 253 -9.53 1.43 -19.18
N ASP A 254 -9.21 0.23 -18.72
CA ASP A 254 -10.16 -0.89 -18.68
C ASP A 254 -11.27 -0.66 -17.65
N GLU A 255 -10.97 -0.03 -16.51
CA GLU A 255 -11.99 0.41 -15.53
C GLU A 255 -12.98 1.39 -16.16
N ILE A 256 -12.47 2.38 -16.92
CA ILE A 256 -13.31 3.35 -17.64
C ILE A 256 -14.20 2.61 -18.66
N LEU A 257 -13.65 1.69 -19.44
CA LEU A 257 -14.44 0.92 -20.41
C LEU A 257 -15.48 0.03 -19.72
N ALA A 258 -15.11 -0.71 -18.68
CA ALA A 258 -15.99 -1.59 -17.92
C ALA A 258 -17.17 -0.83 -17.31
N THR A 259 -16.96 0.41 -16.88
CA THR A 259 -18.01 1.29 -16.34
C THR A 259 -19.18 1.49 -17.30
N TYR A 260 -18.90 1.58 -18.61
CA TYR A 260 -19.93 1.88 -19.61
C TYR A 260 -20.31 0.68 -20.47
N LEU A 261 -19.42 -0.29 -20.65
CA LEU A 261 -19.60 -1.43 -21.56
C LEU A 261 -19.91 -2.75 -20.83
N GLY A 262 -19.65 -2.84 -19.51
CA GLY A 262 -19.79 -4.06 -18.69
C GLY A 262 -18.59 -5.02 -18.84
N GLU A 263 -18.52 -6.07 -17.99
CA GLU A 263 -17.44 -7.08 -17.92
C GLU A 263 -17.27 -7.96 -19.18
N ALA A 264 -17.86 -7.60 -20.32
CA ALA A 264 -17.73 -8.34 -21.56
C ALA A 264 -17.67 -7.40 -22.77
N VAL A 265 -16.53 -6.73 -22.95
CA VAL A 265 -16.08 -6.26 -24.26
C VAL A 265 -14.57 -6.48 -24.33
N GLU A 266 -14.17 -7.57 -24.98
CA GLU A 266 -12.82 -7.71 -25.52
C GLU A 266 -12.50 -6.50 -26.39
N THR A 267 -11.52 -5.70 -25.99
CA THR A 267 -10.88 -4.75 -26.90
C THR A 267 -10.05 -5.55 -27.89
N SER A 268 -10.56 -5.69 -29.11
CA SER A 268 -9.83 -6.29 -30.22
C SER A 268 -8.59 -5.44 -30.54
N SER A 269 -7.43 -5.89 -30.08
CA SER A 269 -6.14 -5.56 -30.67
C SER A 269 -6.01 -6.33 -31.99
N ASP A 270 -5.51 -5.65 -33.02
CA ASP A 270 -5.23 -6.22 -34.33
C ASP A 270 -4.50 -7.56 -34.25
N GLU A 271 -5.01 -8.60 -34.91
CA GLU A 271 -4.31 -9.26 -36.03
C GLU A 271 -5.13 -10.41 -36.63
N ALA A 272 -4.96 -10.57 -37.94
CA ALA A 272 -5.76 -11.43 -38.79
C ALA A 272 -5.55 -12.95 -38.53
N ASP A 273 -6.60 -13.73 -38.86
CA ASP A 273 -6.59 -15.19 -39.11
C ASP A 273 -6.74 -16.12 -37.88
N THR A 274 -7.85 -16.00 -37.12
CA THR A 274 -8.03 -16.69 -35.82
C THR A 274 -9.10 -17.78 -35.74
N ALA A 275 -9.76 -18.20 -36.82
CA ALA A 275 -10.66 -19.35 -36.71
C ALA A 275 -9.87 -20.66 -36.57
N LEU A 276 -9.87 -21.25 -35.37
CA LEU A 276 -9.24 -22.54 -35.08
C LEU A 276 -9.80 -23.62 -36.03
N GLU A 277 -8.94 -24.28 -36.80
CA GLU A 277 -9.38 -25.35 -37.70
C GLU A 277 -9.70 -26.62 -36.89
N HIS A 278 -10.92 -26.73 -36.37
CA HIS A 278 -11.38 -27.91 -35.59
C HIS A 278 -11.30 -29.25 -36.34
N THR A 279 -11.03 -29.25 -37.66
CA THR A 279 -10.81 -30.46 -38.46
C THR A 279 -9.34 -30.87 -38.62
N LYS A 280 -8.40 -30.03 -38.17
CA LYS A 280 -6.95 -30.28 -38.23
C LYS A 280 -6.51 -30.98 -36.94
N LYS A 281 -5.75 -32.07 -37.08
CA LYS A 281 -5.05 -32.70 -35.96
C LYS A 281 -3.65 -32.10 -35.84
N TYR A 282 -3.42 -31.30 -34.80
CA TYR A 282 -2.14 -30.60 -34.56
C TYR A 282 -1.08 -31.56 -34.03
N VAL A 283 0.15 -31.46 -34.54
CA VAL A 283 1.27 -32.28 -34.06
C VAL A 283 2.06 -31.46 -33.03
N ILE A 284 1.98 -31.82 -31.76
CA ILE A 284 2.67 -31.11 -30.66
C ILE A 284 3.89 -31.92 -30.23
N ALA A 285 5.07 -31.31 -30.18
CA ALA A 285 6.25 -31.98 -29.64
C ALA A 285 6.50 -31.62 -28.16
N THR A 286 7.13 -32.52 -27.43
CA THR A 286 7.44 -32.36 -26.01
C THR A 286 8.79 -33.03 -25.64
N ASP A 287 9.32 -32.78 -24.44
CA ASP A 287 10.51 -33.48 -23.91
C ASP A 287 10.18 -34.95 -23.58
N THR A 288 11.19 -35.73 -23.21
CA THR A 288 11.02 -37.15 -22.86
C THR A 288 11.22 -37.45 -21.38
N THR A 289 11.84 -36.54 -20.63
CA THR A 289 12.35 -36.79 -19.28
C THR A 289 12.44 -35.48 -18.47
N PHE A 290 11.30 -34.83 -18.21
CA PHE A 290 11.21 -33.56 -17.49
C PHE A 290 10.03 -33.55 -16.49
N ALA A 291 10.07 -34.44 -15.50
CA ALA A 291 9.06 -34.47 -14.45
C ALA A 291 9.20 -33.24 -13.52
N PRO A 292 8.10 -32.62 -13.06
CA PRO A 292 6.71 -33.07 -13.17
C PRO A 292 5.96 -32.64 -14.44
N PHE A 293 6.58 -31.92 -15.38
CA PHE A 293 5.91 -31.35 -16.54
C PHE A 293 5.62 -32.36 -17.65
N GLU A 294 6.61 -33.16 -18.05
CA GLU A 294 6.42 -34.24 -19.02
C GLU A 294 7.39 -35.41 -18.76
N PHE A 295 6.83 -36.59 -18.51
CA PHE A 295 7.61 -37.78 -18.28
C PHE A 295 6.83 -39.05 -18.58
N VAL A 296 7.55 -40.16 -18.76
CA VAL A 296 6.94 -41.46 -18.99
C VAL A 296 6.72 -42.17 -17.65
N ASN A 297 5.47 -42.49 -17.32
CA ASN A 297 5.13 -43.23 -16.10
C ASN A 297 5.49 -44.73 -16.19
N GLU A 298 5.23 -45.49 -15.12
CA GLU A 298 5.55 -46.94 -15.06
C GLU A 298 4.82 -47.79 -16.13
N ASP A 299 3.65 -47.33 -16.58
CA ASP A 299 2.83 -48.00 -17.59
C ASP A 299 3.30 -47.70 -19.04
N GLY A 300 4.22 -46.75 -19.20
CA GLY A 300 4.79 -46.35 -20.48
C GLY A 300 4.03 -45.21 -21.17
N ASP A 301 3.12 -44.55 -20.46
CA ASP A 301 2.33 -43.41 -20.94
C ASP A 301 3.04 -42.09 -20.63
N MET A 302 2.92 -41.11 -21.53
CA MET A 302 3.43 -39.75 -21.30
C MET A 302 2.42 -38.97 -20.46
N VAL A 303 2.87 -38.47 -19.31
CA VAL A 303 2.07 -37.77 -18.29
C VAL A 303 2.85 -36.57 -17.75
N GLY A 304 2.18 -35.71 -16.96
CA GLY A 304 2.78 -34.54 -16.32
C GLY A 304 1.96 -33.27 -16.54
N ILE A 305 2.36 -32.17 -15.89
CA ILE A 305 1.68 -30.87 -15.94
C ILE A 305 1.47 -30.40 -17.39
N ASP A 306 2.49 -30.45 -18.24
CA ASP A 306 2.38 -30.04 -19.65
C ASP A 306 1.39 -30.93 -20.42
N MET A 307 1.33 -32.21 -20.09
CA MET A 307 0.41 -33.16 -20.77
C MET A 307 -1.03 -32.95 -20.34
N ASP A 308 -1.26 -32.73 -19.05
CA ASP A 308 -2.59 -32.54 -18.49
C ASP A 308 -3.14 -31.16 -18.84
N LEU A 309 -2.32 -30.10 -18.82
CA LEU A 309 -2.70 -28.77 -19.32
C LEU A 309 -3.05 -28.82 -20.81
N LEU A 310 -2.22 -29.44 -21.65
CA LEU A 310 -2.51 -29.57 -23.07
C LEU A 310 -3.82 -30.33 -23.33
N ALA A 311 -4.10 -31.37 -22.53
CA ALA A 311 -5.33 -32.14 -22.64
C ALA A 311 -6.56 -31.33 -22.26
N ALA A 312 -6.53 -30.62 -21.12
CA ALA A 312 -7.64 -29.81 -20.63
C ALA A 312 -7.94 -28.64 -21.60
N ILE A 313 -6.91 -27.93 -22.05
CA ILE A 313 -7.02 -26.84 -23.03
C ILE A 313 -7.59 -27.34 -24.36
N ALA A 314 -7.15 -28.50 -24.83
CA ALA A 314 -7.68 -29.09 -26.07
C ALA A 314 -9.14 -29.53 -25.95
N GLU A 315 -9.57 -30.02 -24.79
CA GLU A 315 -10.96 -30.37 -24.52
C GLU A 315 -11.85 -29.12 -24.49
N ASP A 316 -11.42 -28.07 -23.78
CA ASP A 316 -12.14 -26.81 -23.66
C ASP A 316 -12.30 -26.10 -25.02
N GLN A 317 -11.21 -26.03 -25.79
CA GLN A 317 -11.16 -25.33 -27.08
C GLN A 317 -11.57 -26.21 -28.27
N GLY A 318 -11.76 -27.51 -28.06
CA GLY A 318 -12.24 -28.45 -29.06
C GLY A 318 -11.29 -28.68 -30.24
N PHE A 319 -9.97 -28.76 -30.01
CA PHE A 319 -9.00 -29.16 -31.05
C PHE A 319 -8.44 -30.56 -30.84
N GLU A 320 -8.10 -31.25 -31.94
CA GLU A 320 -7.43 -32.56 -31.88
C GLU A 320 -5.91 -32.40 -31.97
N TYR A 321 -5.17 -33.20 -31.21
CA TYR A 321 -3.69 -33.19 -31.25
C TYR A 321 -3.06 -34.59 -31.24
N GLU A 322 -1.77 -34.65 -31.57
CA GLU A 322 -0.89 -35.81 -31.42
C GLU A 322 0.44 -35.39 -30.81
N VAL A 323 0.80 -36.00 -29.68
CA VAL A 323 2.06 -35.73 -28.99
C VAL A 323 3.22 -36.52 -29.61
N LYS A 324 4.33 -35.85 -29.88
CA LYS A 324 5.63 -36.45 -30.23
C LYS A 324 6.67 -36.14 -29.17
N ALA A 325 6.96 -37.12 -28.34
CA ALA A 325 8.07 -37.07 -27.39
C ALA A 325 9.41 -37.20 -28.14
N LEU A 326 10.05 -36.07 -28.45
CA LEU A 326 11.29 -36.02 -29.25
C LEU A 326 12.53 -35.76 -28.39
N GLY A 327 12.33 -35.23 -27.19
CA GLY A 327 13.37 -34.60 -26.39
C GLY A 327 13.47 -33.10 -26.70
N PHE A 328 13.70 -32.24 -25.71
CA PHE A 328 13.61 -30.78 -25.83
C PHE A 328 14.35 -30.22 -27.08
N ASN A 329 15.64 -30.53 -27.23
CA ASN A 329 16.44 -30.05 -28.37
C ASN A 329 15.89 -30.50 -29.73
N ALA A 330 15.36 -31.72 -29.83
CA ALA A 330 14.79 -32.24 -31.06
C ALA A 330 13.37 -31.69 -31.30
N ALA A 331 12.61 -31.37 -30.25
CA ALA A 331 11.32 -30.69 -30.33
C ALA A 331 11.49 -29.27 -30.87
N VAL A 332 12.43 -28.49 -30.34
CA VAL A 332 12.76 -27.15 -30.83
C VAL A 332 13.23 -27.19 -32.29
N GLN A 333 14.14 -28.11 -32.66
CA GLN A 333 14.57 -28.26 -34.07
C GLN A 333 13.41 -28.68 -35.01
N ALA A 334 12.50 -29.51 -34.51
CA ALA A 334 11.30 -29.89 -35.26
C ALA A 334 10.38 -28.68 -35.47
N LEU A 335 10.25 -27.81 -34.47
CA LEU A 335 9.47 -26.57 -34.54
C LEU A 335 10.10 -25.57 -35.51
N GLU A 336 11.42 -25.33 -35.43
CA GLU A 336 12.17 -24.46 -36.36
C GLU A 336 12.03 -24.92 -37.81
N SER A 337 12.05 -26.23 -38.03
CA SER A 337 11.92 -26.85 -39.36
C SER A 337 10.47 -27.08 -39.79
N LYS A 338 9.48 -26.62 -39.00
CA LYS A 338 8.04 -26.74 -39.26
C LYS A 338 7.56 -28.19 -39.47
N GLN A 339 8.18 -29.13 -38.77
CA GLN A 339 7.81 -30.56 -38.76
C GLN A 339 6.73 -30.89 -37.71
N VAL A 340 6.48 -29.96 -36.80
CA VAL A 340 5.46 -29.98 -35.75
C VAL A 340 4.74 -28.63 -35.74
N ASP A 341 3.52 -28.60 -35.23
CA ASP A 341 2.66 -27.42 -35.18
C ASP A 341 2.89 -26.56 -33.93
N GLY A 342 3.38 -27.16 -32.84
CA GLY A 342 3.75 -26.46 -31.61
C GLY A 342 4.61 -27.32 -30.68
N VAL A 343 5.12 -26.71 -29.60
CA VAL A 343 5.91 -27.36 -28.56
C VAL A 343 5.39 -26.93 -27.18
N ILE A 344 5.10 -27.92 -26.33
CA ILE A 344 4.89 -27.74 -24.88
C ILE A 344 5.92 -28.64 -24.18
N ALA A 345 6.89 -28.03 -23.51
CA ALA A 345 8.05 -28.76 -22.98
C ALA A 345 8.81 -27.98 -21.88
N GLY A 346 8.08 -27.34 -20.96
CA GLY A 346 8.63 -26.39 -19.98
C GLY A 346 9.47 -25.28 -20.64
N MET A 347 9.05 -24.82 -21.82
CA MET A 347 9.88 -23.95 -22.65
C MET A 347 9.80 -22.52 -22.13
N SER A 348 10.87 -22.06 -21.46
CA SER A 348 10.93 -20.69 -20.96
C SER A 348 10.81 -19.65 -22.07
N ILE A 349 10.03 -18.61 -21.81
CA ILE A 349 9.83 -17.43 -22.64
C ILE A 349 11.01 -16.48 -22.39
N THR A 350 11.88 -16.32 -23.39
CA THR A 350 13.02 -15.37 -23.32
C THR A 350 13.00 -14.44 -24.53
N PRO A 351 13.57 -13.22 -24.43
CA PRO A 351 13.65 -12.30 -25.56
C PRO A 351 14.29 -12.94 -26.81
N GLU A 352 15.35 -13.73 -26.65
CA GLU A 352 16.02 -14.43 -27.75
C GLU A 352 15.13 -15.49 -28.41
N ARG A 353 14.29 -16.17 -27.62
CA ARG A 353 13.35 -17.18 -28.14
C ARG A 353 12.12 -16.53 -28.76
N GLN A 354 11.65 -15.40 -28.25
CA GLN A 354 10.58 -14.60 -28.85
C GLN A 354 10.98 -14.02 -30.22
N GLU A 355 12.28 -13.82 -30.49
CA GLU A 355 12.76 -13.52 -31.86
C GLU A 355 12.63 -14.73 -32.81
N ALA A 356 12.60 -15.96 -32.28
CA ALA A 356 12.68 -17.20 -33.05
C ALA A 356 11.36 -18.01 -33.10
N PHE A 357 10.42 -17.76 -32.19
CA PHE A 357 9.14 -18.46 -32.01
C PHE A 357 8.07 -17.50 -31.52
N ASP A 358 6.80 -17.83 -31.82
CA ASP A 358 5.66 -17.16 -31.16
C ASP A 358 5.28 -17.98 -29.92
N PHE A 359 4.95 -17.31 -28.83
CA PHE A 359 4.59 -17.94 -27.57
C PHE A 359 3.14 -17.66 -27.20
N SER A 360 2.52 -18.61 -26.49
CA SER A 360 1.35 -18.36 -25.67
C SER A 360 1.67 -17.39 -24.54
N GLU A 361 0.63 -16.98 -23.81
CA GLU A 361 0.78 -16.47 -22.46
C GLU A 361 1.50 -17.50 -21.58
N ALA A 362 2.12 -17.00 -20.52
CA ALA A 362 2.79 -17.80 -19.52
C ALA A 362 1.81 -18.78 -18.86
N TYR A 363 2.11 -20.09 -18.89
CA TYR A 363 1.28 -21.09 -18.20
C TYR A 363 1.86 -21.54 -16.86
N TYR A 364 3.12 -21.20 -16.57
CA TYR A 364 3.78 -21.54 -15.31
C TYR A 364 4.99 -20.62 -15.06
N ASN A 365 5.16 -20.08 -13.85
CA ASN A 365 6.33 -19.28 -13.46
C ASN A 365 7.38 -20.18 -12.79
N SER A 366 8.61 -20.21 -13.31
CA SER A 366 9.67 -21.06 -12.77
C SER A 366 10.84 -20.22 -12.24
N SER A 367 11.47 -20.72 -11.17
CA SER A 367 12.75 -20.23 -10.68
C SER A 367 13.78 -21.36 -10.74
N LEU A 368 15.06 -21.04 -10.83
CA LEU A 368 16.15 -22.01 -10.69
C LEU A 368 16.62 -22.07 -9.24
N SER A 369 17.06 -23.26 -8.83
CA SER A 369 17.70 -23.48 -7.54
C SER A 369 18.98 -24.31 -7.71
N PHE A 370 19.88 -24.18 -6.75
CA PHE A 370 20.99 -25.10 -6.58
C PHE A 370 20.58 -26.19 -5.60
N ALA A 371 20.87 -27.45 -5.91
CA ALA A 371 20.76 -28.56 -4.97
C ALA A 371 22.11 -29.20 -4.72
N VAL A 372 22.33 -29.59 -3.48
CA VAL A 372 23.51 -30.30 -3.01
C VAL A 372 23.08 -31.61 -2.37
N LYS A 373 24.02 -32.53 -2.16
CA LYS A 373 23.73 -33.73 -1.39
C LYS A 373 23.25 -33.38 0.03
N THR A 374 22.28 -34.11 0.58
CA THR A 374 21.66 -33.80 1.89
C THR A 374 22.67 -33.61 3.02
N ASP A 375 23.75 -34.41 3.04
CA ASP A 375 24.83 -34.35 4.04
C ASP A 375 25.98 -33.39 3.69
N SER A 376 25.81 -32.54 2.67
CA SER A 376 26.81 -31.57 2.22
C SER A 376 26.98 -30.41 3.21
N GLU A 377 28.23 -29.99 3.41
CA GLU A 377 28.59 -28.80 4.20
C GLU A 377 28.33 -27.47 3.46
N ILE A 378 28.00 -27.51 2.15
CA ILE A 378 27.75 -26.34 1.30
C ILE A 378 26.40 -25.70 1.68
N GLN A 379 26.40 -24.46 2.17
CA GLN A 379 25.17 -23.75 2.57
C GLN A 379 24.81 -22.61 1.62
N THR A 380 25.80 -22.01 0.98
CA THR A 380 25.64 -20.84 0.09
C THR A 380 26.41 -21.04 -1.21
N LEU A 381 26.15 -20.20 -2.21
CA LEU A 381 26.92 -20.24 -3.47
C LEU A 381 28.40 -19.90 -3.27
N SER A 382 28.74 -19.13 -2.23
CA SER A 382 30.15 -18.85 -1.87
C SER A 382 30.93 -20.11 -1.48
N ASP A 383 30.25 -21.15 -0.97
CA ASP A 383 30.88 -22.43 -0.62
C ASP A 383 31.21 -23.30 -1.85
N LEU A 384 30.80 -22.86 -3.05
CA LEU A 384 31.09 -23.53 -4.32
C LEU A 384 32.50 -23.20 -4.87
N GLU A 385 33.31 -22.38 -4.19
CA GLU A 385 34.66 -22.07 -4.66
C GLU A 385 35.51 -23.36 -4.86
N GLY A 386 35.98 -23.56 -6.10
CA GLY A 386 36.75 -24.74 -6.50
C GLY A 386 35.93 -26.03 -6.67
N LYS A 387 34.61 -25.96 -6.58
CA LYS A 387 33.68 -27.09 -6.69
C LYS A 387 33.22 -27.36 -8.13
N ARG A 388 32.50 -28.47 -8.31
CA ARG A 388 31.91 -28.88 -9.60
C ARG A 388 30.39 -28.75 -9.53
N VAL A 389 29.80 -27.99 -10.45
CA VAL A 389 28.36 -27.78 -10.56
C VAL A 389 27.85 -28.50 -11.82
N ALA A 390 26.92 -29.43 -11.63
CA ALA A 390 26.29 -30.20 -12.70
C ALA A 390 25.09 -29.42 -13.27
N VAL A 391 24.98 -29.35 -14.60
CA VAL A 391 23.88 -28.65 -15.29
C VAL A 391 23.39 -29.44 -16.49
N LYS A 392 22.12 -29.27 -16.87
CA LYS A 392 21.55 -29.85 -18.10
C LYS A 392 21.89 -28.96 -19.31
N THR A 393 22.41 -29.57 -20.38
CA THR A 393 22.90 -28.87 -21.57
C THR A 393 21.78 -28.13 -22.29
N GLY A 394 21.97 -26.84 -22.57
CA GLY A 394 21.00 -26.03 -23.32
C GLY A 394 19.82 -25.50 -22.49
N THR A 395 19.94 -25.51 -21.16
CA THR A 395 18.94 -24.96 -20.23
C THR A 395 19.36 -23.60 -19.70
N GLN A 396 18.39 -22.83 -19.17
CA GLN A 396 18.69 -21.61 -18.41
C GLN A 396 19.53 -21.91 -17.17
N GLY A 397 19.38 -23.10 -16.56
CA GLY A 397 20.26 -23.57 -15.47
C GLY A 397 21.73 -23.63 -15.87
N ALA A 398 22.03 -24.05 -17.10
CA ALA A 398 23.39 -24.03 -17.61
C ALA A 398 23.91 -22.61 -17.88
N GLU A 399 23.07 -21.72 -18.40
CA GLU A 399 23.43 -20.32 -18.67
C GLU A 399 23.69 -19.55 -17.37
N LEU A 400 22.83 -19.73 -16.36
CA LEU A 400 23.01 -19.19 -15.02
C LEU A 400 24.30 -19.71 -14.38
N ALA A 401 24.54 -21.02 -14.40
CA ALA A 401 25.78 -21.56 -13.84
C ALA A 401 27.01 -21.03 -14.59
N ASP A 402 26.92 -20.82 -15.90
CA ASP A 402 28.00 -20.25 -16.70
C ASP A 402 28.24 -18.76 -16.44
N SER A 403 27.21 -18.00 -16.08
CA SER A 403 27.34 -16.58 -15.69
C SER A 403 27.94 -16.42 -14.29
N LEU A 404 27.63 -17.35 -13.37
CA LEU A 404 28.04 -17.31 -11.97
C LEU A 404 29.40 -17.97 -11.69
N LYS A 405 29.89 -18.87 -12.56
CA LYS A 405 31.10 -19.67 -12.29
C LYS A 405 32.37 -18.85 -12.02
N ASP A 406 32.53 -17.71 -12.68
CA ASP A 406 33.72 -16.86 -12.53
C ASP A 406 33.66 -16.04 -11.23
N GLU A 407 32.45 -15.66 -10.79
CA GLU A 407 32.21 -14.93 -9.55
C GLU A 407 32.41 -15.82 -8.32
N TYR A 408 31.81 -17.02 -8.33
CA TYR A 408 31.84 -17.96 -7.22
C TYR A 408 32.94 -19.02 -7.33
N GLY A 409 33.74 -19.00 -8.40
CA GLY A 409 34.95 -19.80 -8.55
C GLY A 409 34.75 -21.31 -8.73
N PHE A 410 33.57 -21.76 -9.18
CA PHE A 410 33.30 -23.18 -9.46
C PHE A 410 33.55 -23.55 -10.93
N THR A 411 33.36 -24.83 -11.26
CA THR A 411 33.44 -25.35 -12.63
C THR A 411 32.15 -26.05 -13.05
N VAL A 412 31.71 -25.85 -14.28
CA VAL A 412 30.47 -26.41 -14.81
C VAL A 412 30.73 -27.76 -15.49
N VAL A 413 29.82 -28.72 -15.27
CA VAL A 413 29.80 -30.07 -15.87
C VAL A 413 28.43 -30.27 -16.50
N THR A 414 28.39 -30.56 -17.80
CA THR A 414 27.13 -30.61 -18.56
C THR A 414 26.63 -32.04 -18.77
N PHE A 415 25.32 -32.25 -18.65
CA PHE A 415 24.62 -33.52 -18.87
C PHE A 415 23.51 -33.35 -19.93
N GLU A 416 23.08 -34.44 -20.55
CA GLU A 416 21.98 -34.42 -21.53
C GLU A 416 20.59 -34.55 -20.86
N ASP A 417 20.53 -35.09 -19.64
CA ASP A 417 19.30 -35.35 -18.90
C ASP A 417 19.49 -35.14 -17.38
N SER A 418 18.42 -34.78 -16.68
CA SER A 418 18.42 -34.46 -15.25
C SER A 418 18.72 -35.68 -14.37
N VAL A 419 18.35 -36.89 -14.81
CA VAL A 419 18.61 -38.14 -14.07
C VAL A 419 20.10 -38.37 -13.90
N ASN A 420 20.87 -38.28 -14.99
CA ASN A 420 22.32 -38.42 -14.95
C ASN A 420 23.00 -37.25 -14.22
N MET A 421 22.44 -36.04 -14.30
CA MET A 421 22.90 -34.86 -13.58
C MET A 421 22.79 -35.05 -12.05
N TYR A 422 21.61 -35.39 -11.54
CA TYR A 422 21.39 -35.65 -10.11
C TYR A 422 22.23 -36.81 -9.60
N GLN A 423 22.30 -37.89 -10.37
CA GLN A 423 23.11 -39.05 -10.00
C GLN A 423 24.59 -38.70 -9.85
N ASP A 424 25.12 -37.77 -10.66
CA ASP A 424 26.50 -37.31 -10.57
C ASP A 424 26.79 -36.57 -9.25
N VAL A 425 25.82 -35.80 -8.75
CA VAL A 425 25.90 -35.14 -7.44
C VAL A 425 25.78 -36.15 -6.31
N ILE A 426 24.80 -37.05 -6.37
CA ILE A 426 24.54 -38.06 -5.33
C ILE A 426 25.76 -38.98 -5.11
N VAL A 427 26.47 -39.36 -6.18
CA VAL A 427 27.70 -40.18 -6.09
C VAL A 427 28.96 -39.38 -5.76
N GLY A 428 28.86 -38.06 -5.70
CA GLY A 428 29.94 -37.14 -5.33
C GLY A 428 30.95 -36.85 -6.45
N ASN A 429 30.57 -36.99 -7.72
CA ASN A 429 31.39 -36.56 -8.86
C ASN A 429 31.23 -35.05 -9.13
N SER A 430 30.05 -34.49 -8.81
CA SER A 430 29.78 -33.06 -8.72
C SER A 430 29.29 -32.70 -7.31
N ASP A 431 29.49 -31.46 -6.89
CA ASP A 431 29.17 -30.99 -5.54
C ASP A 431 27.76 -30.38 -5.45
N ALA A 432 27.25 -29.83 -6.56
CA ALA A 432 25.90 -29.27 -6.67
C ALA A 432 25.31 -29.51 -8.07
N ALA A 433 23.99 -29.41 -8.21
CA ALA A 433 23.26 -29.35 -9.47
C ALA A 433 22.42 -28.07 -9.55
N VAL A 434 22.20 -27.55 -10.75
CA VAL A 434 21.25 -26.45 -11.00
C VAL A 434 20.09 -26.98 -11.81
N GLU A 435 18.87 -26.73 -11.35
CA GLU A 435 17.63 -27.05 -12.08
C GLU A 435 16.51 -26.12 -11.61
N ASP A 436 15.44 -26.05 -12.39
CA ASP A 436 14.15 -25.48 -12.00
C ASP A 436 13.70 -26.01 -10.63
N PHE A 437 13.34 -25.09 -9.74
CA PHE A 437 12.86 -25.34 -8.39
C PHE A 437 11.74 -26.40 -8.33
N PRO A 438 10.65 -26.34 -9.12
CA PRO A 438 9.59 -27.36 -9.05
C PRO A 438 10.07 -28.75 -9.50
N VAL A 439 10.97 -28.80 -10.48
CA VAL A 439 11.57 -30.05 -10.99
C VAL A 439 12.46 -30.67 -9.93
N MET A 440 13.30 -29.85 -9.30
CA MET A 440 14.18 -30.25 -8.20
C MET A 440 13.39 -30.71 -6.97
N ALA A 441 12.35 -29.95 -6.59
CA ALA A 441 11.49 -30.26 -5.46
C ALA A 441 10.74 -31.57 -5.68
N TYR A 442 10.15 -31.77 -6.86
CA TYR A 442 9.48 -33.03 -7.23
C TYR A 442 10.46 -34.21 -7.22
N ALA A 443 11.64 -34.04 -7.81
CA ALA A 443 12.66 -35.08 -7.85
C ALA A 443 13.18 -35.46 -6.45
N ILE A 444 13.33 -34.51 -5.53
CA ILE A 444 13.71 -34.77 -4.13
C ILE A 444 12.60 -35.50 -3.39
N ASN A 445 11.36 -35.03 -3.50
CA ASN A 445 10.23 -35.51 -2.70
C ASN A 445 9.70 -36.86 -3.21
N ASP A 446 9.30 -36.94 -4.48
CA ASP A 446 8.68 -38.14 -5.06
C ASP A 446 9.74 -39.14 -5.56
N GLY A 447 10.82 -38.63 -6.14
CA GLY A 447 11.98 -39.43 -6.56
C GLY A 447 12.84 -39.96 -5.40
N ASN A 448 12.60 -39.49 -4.17
CA ASN A 448 13.34 -39.84 -2.95
C ASN A 448 14.87 -39.72 -3.14
N LEU A 449 15.29 -38.64 -3.79
CA LEU A 449 16.70 -38.35 -4.06
C LEU A 449 17.38 -37.78 -2.81
N ASP A 450 18.62 -38.20 -2.56
CA ASP A 450 19.43 -37.74 -1.42
C ASP A 450 20.06 -36.37 -1.67
N LEU A 451 19.21 -35.40 -2.00
CA LEU A 451 19.56 -34.01 -2.31
C LEU A 451 18.72 -33.06 -1.45
N ARG A 452 19.26 -31.86 -1.16
CA ARG A 452 18.55 -30.73 -0.58
C ARG A 452 18.83 -29.46 -1.39
N GLN A 453 17.86 -28.56 -1.43
CA GLN A 453 18.00 -27.27 -2.10
C GLN A 453 18.77 -26.26 -1.22
N LEU A 454 19.50 -25.34 -1.86
CA LEU A 454 20.02 -24.13 -1.23
C LEU A 454 18.92 -23.06 -1.22
N ALA A 455 19.00 -22.12 -0.27
CA ALA A 455 17.98 -21.10 -0.08
C ALA A 455 17.92 -20.06 -1.23
N GLU A 456 19.02 -19.86 -1.93
CA GLU A 456 19.11 -18.89 -3.03
C GLU A 456 18.44 -19.44 -4.30
N THR A 457 17.41 -18.74 -4.78
CA THR A 457 16.69 -19.01 -6.02
C THR A 457 16.90 -17.90 -7.03
N PHE A 458 16.83 -18.23 -8.31
CA PHE A 458 17.02 -17.29 -9.41
C PHE A 458 15.79 -17.31 -10.31
N ASP A 459 15.12 -16.17 -10.43
CA ASP A 459 14.02 -16.04 -11.37
C ASP A 459 14.52 -16.21 -12.82
N ILE A 460 13.83 -17.04 -13.59
CA ILE A 460 14.11 -17.31 -14.99
C ILE A 460 12.91 -17.09 -15.90
N GLY A 461 11.89 -16.40 -15.39
CA GLY A 461 10.64 -16.10 -16.07
C GLY A 461 9.74 -17.33 -16.22
N SER A 462 8.84 -17.24 -17.18
CA SER A 462 7.71 -18.17 -17.30
C SER A 462 7.88 -19.17 -18.43
N TYR A 463 7.22 -20.32 -18.34
CA TYR A 463 7.06 -21.28 -19.43
C TYR A 463 5.89 -20.89 -20.34
N GLY A 464 6.06 -21.13 -21.63
CA GLY A 464 5.03 -20.89 -22.64
C GLY A 464 4.97 -22.01 -23.68
N PHE A 465 3.79 -22.18 -24.26
CA PHE A 465 3.57 -23.01 -25.44
C PHE A 465 4.08 -22.26 -26.68
N ALA A 466 4.91 -22.89 -27.50
CA ALA A 466 5.57 -22.22 -28.62
C ALA A 466 5.10 -22.74 -29.98
N THR A 467 4.90 -21.85 -30.95
CA THR A 467 4.70 -22.17 -32.37
C THR A 467 5.82 -21.55 -33.24
N SER A 468 5.95 -21.98 -34.50
CA SER A 468 6.88 -21.30 -35.41
C SER A 468 6.40 -19.87 -35.68
N PRO A 469 7.29 -18.88 -35.93
CA PRO A 469 6.90 -17.49 -36.15
C PRO A 469 5.88 -17.32 -37.27
N GLY A 470 4.78 -16.63 -36.96
CA GLY A 470 3.62 -16.40 -37.81
C GLY A 470 2.83 -17.67 -38.17
N ALA A 471 3.04 -18.79 -37.48
CA ALA A 471 2.40 -20.07 -37.77
C ALA A 471 1.40 -20.46 -36.67
N ASN A 472 0.21 -20.90 -37.10
CA ASN A 472 -0.88 -21.31 -36.22
C ASN A 472 -1.27 -20.25 -35.15
N PRO A 473 -1.47 -18.96 -35.49
CA PRO A 473 -1.87 -17.93 -34.52
C PRO A 473 -3.19 -18.28 -33.80
N ALA A 474 -4.13 -18.90 -34.53
CA ALA A 474 -5.35 -19.43 -33.94
C ALA A 474 -5.11 -20.50 -32.85
N LEU A 475 -4.05 -21.32 -32.98
CA LEU A 475 -3.69 -22.33 -31.98
C LEU A 475 -3.13 -21.69 -30.70
N VAL A 476 -2.33 -20.63 -30.84
CA VAL A 476 -1.83 -19.85 -29.70
C VAL A 476 -2.98 -19.14 -28.99
N ALA A 477 -3.87 -18.50 -29.74
CA ALA A 477 -5.06 -17.85 -29.19
C ALA A 477 -5.98 -18.85 -28.46
N ALA A 478 -6.22 -20.01 -29.05
CA ALA A 478 -6.97 -21.08 -28.38
C ALA A 478 -6.23 -21.57 -27.14
N PHE A 479 -4.91 -21.71 -27.18
CA PHE A 479 -4.13 -22.09 -26.01
C PHE A 479 -4.32 -21.09 -24.86
N ASN A 480 -4.20 -19.78 -25.12
CA ASN A 480 -4.40 -18.73 -24.12
C ASN A 480 -5.83 -18.74 -23.57
N GLN A 481 -6.84 -18.80 -24.45
CA GLN A 481 -8.24 -18.81 -24.02
C GLN A 481 -8.57 -20.06 -23.20
N GLY A 482 -8.09 -21.23 -23.63
CA GLY A 482 -8.29 -22.47 -22.90
C GLY A 482 -7.59 -22.44 -21.55
N LEU A 483 -6.37 -21.90 -21.48
CA LEU A 483 -5.64 -21.70 -20.24
C LEU A 483 -6.43 -20.82 -19.26
N ALA A 484 -6.92 -19.66 -19.72
CA ALA A 484 -7.75 -18.76 -18.94
C ALA A 484 -9.03 -19.43 -18.43
N ASN A 485 -9.68 -20.26 -19.26
CA ASN A 485 -10.89 -20.99 -18.89
C ASN A 485 -10.61 -22.05 -17.81
N ILE A 486 -9.54 -22.84 -17.95
CA ILE A 486 -9.21 -23.87 -16.95
C ILE A 486 -8.71 -23.24 -15.64
N GLN A 487 -8.05 -22.08 -15.68
CA GLN A 487 -7.73 -21.27 -14.50
C GLN A 487 -9.01 -20.79 -13.81
N ALA A 488 -9.93 -20.18 -14.53
CA ALA A 488 -11.19 -19.69 -13.97
C ALA A 488 -12.08 -20.81 -13.38
N SER A 489 -11.95 -22.04 -13.88
CA SER A 489 -12.71 -23.19 -13.39
C SER A 489 -12.11 -23.86 -12.15
N GLY A 490 -10.86 -23.55 -11.81
CA GLY A 490 -10.06 -24.26 -10.78
C GLY A 490 -9.42 -25.57 -11.25
N GLU A 491 -9.68 -26.02 -12.49
CA GLU A 491 -9.08 -27.23 -13.06
C GLU A 491 -7.55 -27.11 -13.21
N TYR A 492 -7.05 -25.90 -13.50
CA TYR A 492 -5.61 -25.60 -13.51
C TYR A 492 -4.95 -25.93 -12.16
N ASP A 493 -5.56 -25.49 -11.06
CA ASP A 493 -5.05 -25.72 -9.70
C ASP A 493 -5.10 -27.20 -9.32
N GLU A 494 -6.14 -27.92 -9.76
CA GLU A 494 -6.24 -29.38 -9.57
C GLU A 494 -5.11 -30.13 -10.31
N ILE A 495 -4.77 -29.70 -11.53
CA ILE A 495 -3.65 -30.25 -12.30
C ILE A 495 -2.34 -29.99 -11.55
N LEU A 496 -2.06 -28.76 -11.10
CA LEU A 496 -0.84 -28.47 -10.36
C LEU A 496 -0.76 -29.23 -9.04
N ALA A 497 -1.85 -29.27 -8.26
CA ALA A 497 -1.92 -29.99 -6.98
C ALA A 497 -1.59 -31.48 -7.14
N THR A 498 -1.97 -32.08 -8.28
CA THR A 498 -1.69 -33.50 -8.58
C THR A 498 -0.19 -33.81 -8.59
N TYR A 499 0.65 -32.87 -9.02
CA TYR A 499 2.08 -33.10 -9.17
C TYR A 499 2.94 -32.38 -8.12
N LEU A 500 2.50 -31.21 -7.63
CA LEU A 500 3.28 -30.35 -6.73
C LEU A 500 2.78 -30.38 -5.28
N GLY A 501 1.56 -30.89 -5.03
CA GLY A 501 0.91 -30.94 -3.71
C GLY A 501 0.27 -29.61 -3.27
N ASP A 502 -0.59 -29.68 -2.23
CA ASP A 502 -1.47 -28.56 -1.80
C ASP A 502 -0.73 -27.26 -1.39
N ALA A 503 0.54 -27.37 -0.95
CA ALA A 503 1.33 -26.21 -0.49
C ALA A 503 1.94 -25.37 -1.63
N ALA A 504 1.94 -25.89 -2.86
CA ALA A 504 2.49 -25.20 -4.04
C ALA A 504 1.41 -24.47 -4.87
N VAL A 505 0.12 -24.73 -4.62
CA VAL A 505 -1.03 -24.22 -5.40
C VAL A 505 -1.31 -22.74 -5.14
N THR A 506 -0.79 -22.17 -4.04
CA THR A 506 -0.96 -20.75 -3.66
C THR A 506 -0.02 -19.77 -4.39
N GLN A 507 0.68 -20.19 -5.45
CA GLN A 507 1.63 -19.33 -6.19
C GLN A 507 1.06 -18.65 -7.46
N THR A 508 -0.19 -18.89 -7.86
CA THR A 508 -0.71 -18.37 -9.15
C THR A 508 -1.56 -17.10 -9.09
N GLU A 509 -1.85 -16.56 -7.91
CA GLU A 509 -2.52 -15.25 -7.77
C GLU A 509 -1.57 -14.19 -7.21
N THR A 510 -0.47 -13.88 -7.90
CA THR A 510 0.24 -12.62 -7.66
C THR A 510 0.83 -12.11 -8.97
N GLU A 511 0.23 -11.04 -9.51
CA GLU A 511 0.92 -10.15 -10.43
C GLU A 511 2.26 -9.74 -9.80
N ASP A 512 3.34 -9.83 -10.56
CA ASP A 512 4.62 -9.19 -10.23
C ASP A 512 4.40 -7.68 -10.12
N VAL A 513 4.03 -7.22 -8.93
CA VAL A 513 4.12 -5.80 -8.61
C VAL A 513 5.60 -5.52 -8.41
N ALA A 514 6.23 -5.04 -9.47
CA ALA A 514 7.56 -4.45 -9.40
C ALA A 514 7.54 -3.35 -8.34
N ILE A 515 8.09 -3.65 -7.16
CA ILE A 515 8.35 -2.61 -6.17
C ILE A 515 9.29 -1.60 -6.84
N GLU A 516 8.93 -0.32 -6.81
CA GLU A 516 9.90 0.73 -7.09
C GLU A 516 11.06 0.57 -6.09
N HIS A 517 12.15 -0.09 -6.47
CA HIS A 517 13.37 -0.30 -5.66
C HIS A 517 14.07 1.01 -5.24
N THR A 518 13.42 2.16 -5.41
CA THR A 518 13.87 3.52 -5.10
C THR A 518 13.01 4.23 -4.06
N LYS A 519 11.80 3.73 -3.72
CA LYS A 519 10.92 4.35 -2.72
C LYS A 519 11.25 3.83 -1.33
N LYS A 520 11.56 4.75 -0.41
CA LYS A 520 11.83 4.45 1.00
C LYS A 520 10.58 4.69 1.82
N TYR A 521 10.00 3.63 2.38
CA TYR A 521 8.75 3.70 3.14
C TYR A 521 8.99 4.15 4.58
N ILE A 522 7.98 4.77 5.19
CA ILE A 522 7.97 5.15 6.60
C ILE A 522 7.04 4.21 7.35
N ILE A 523 7.59 3.26 8.10
CA ILE A 523 6.79 2.32 8.90
C ILE A 523 6.70 2.84 10.33
N ALA A 524 5.50 2.94 10.89
CA ALA A 524 5.31 3.34 12.28
C ALA A 524 5.03 2.13 13.18
N THR A 525 5.53 2.18 14.41
CA THR A 525 5.41 1.07 15.36
C THR A 525 5.30 1.54 16.82
N ASP A 526 4.96 0.62 17.72
CA ASP A 526 5.11 0.78 19.17
C ASP A 526 6.51 0.31 19.63
N GLN A 527 6.77 0.37 20.92
CA GLN A 527 8.03 -0.10 21.53
C GLN A 527 7.77 -0.67 22.94
N THR A 528 6.49 -0.92 23.27
CA THR A 528 6.04 -1.31 24.60
C THR A 528 5.19 -2.57 24.59
N TYR A 529 5.34 -3.41 23.57
CA TYR A 529 4.51 -4.58 23.34
C TYR A 529 5.35 -5.84 23.06
N ALA A 530 6.04 -6.35 24.09
CA ALA A 530 6.77 -7.60 23.98
C ALA A 530 5.82 -8.81 23.87
N PRO A 531 6.13 -9.84 23.05
CA PRO A 531 7.37 -10.02 22.30
C PRO A 531 7.36 -9.46 20.87
N PHE A 532 6.34 -8.71 20.46
CA PHE A 532 6.19 -8.24 19.08
C PHE A 532 7.08 -7.03 18.76
N GLU A 533 7.01 -5.97 19.56
CA GLU A 533 7.86 -4.78 19.40
C GLU A 533 8.18 -4.15 20.76
N PHE A 534 9.45 -4.26 21.18
CA PHE A 534 9.89 -3.78 22.48
C PHE A 534 11.37 -3.39 22.48
N VAL A 535 11.80 -2.70 23.54
CA VAL A 535 13.19 -2.27 23.70
C VAL A 535 13.93 -3.20 24.65
N ASP A 536 14.96 -3.87 24.14
CA ASP A 536 15.82 -4.78 24.91
C ASP A 536 16.69 -4.04 25.97
N ASP A 537 17.46 -4.81 26.73
CA ASP A 537 18.36 -4.28 27.76
C ASP A 537 19.45 -3.33 27.21
N GLU A 538 19.80 -3.47 25.93
CA GLU A 538 20.81 -2.68 25.24
C GLU A 538 20.26 -1.37 24.66
N GLY A 539 18.93 -1.25 24.56
CA GLY A 539 18.24 -0.09 24.00
C GLY A 539 17.85 -0.27 22.53
N ASN A 540 17.94 -1.48 21.97
CA ASN A 540 17.56 -1.78 20.60
C ASN A 540 16.07 -2.12 20.54
N LEU A 541 15.41 -1.69 19.47
CA LEU A 541 14.05 -2.10 19.16
C LEU A 541 14.09 -3.49 18.52
N VAL A 542 13.45 -4.47 19.14
CA VAL A 542 13.46 -5.90 18.77
C VAL A 542 12.07 -6.51 18.93
N GLY A 543 11.88 -7.72 18.43
CA GLY A 543 10.66 -8.52 18.58
C GLY A 543 10.16 -9.10 17.26
N ILE A 544 9.08 -9.88 17.34
CA ILE A 544 8.48 -10.57 16.18
C ILE A 544 8.19 -9.59 15.04
N ASP A 545 7.56 -8.45 15.32
CA ASP A 545 7.21 -7.46 14.30
C ASP A 545 8.47 -6.85 13.66
N MET A 546 9.55 -6.67 14.43
CA MET A 546 10.79 -6.08 13.92
C MET A 546 11.56 -7.05 13.04
N ASP A 547 11.68 -8.30 13.47
CA ASP A 547 12.40 -9.33 12.74
C ASP A 547 11.62 -9.73 11.48
N LEU A 548 10.29 -9.82 11.56
CA LEU A 548 9.43 -10.10 10.41
C LEU A 548 9.49 -8.96 9.38
N MET A 549 9.36 -7.70 9.80
CA MET A 549 9.48 -6.54 8.91
C MET A 549 10.85 -6.47 8.22
N ALA A 550 11.92 -6.78 8.94
CA ALA A 550 13.27 -6.80 8.38
C ALA A 550 13.44 -7.92 7.34
N ALA A 551 13.03 -9.14 7.66
CA ALA A 551 13.12 -10.29 6.77
C ALA A 551 12.25 -10.11 5.51
N ILE A 552 11.02 -9.60 5.67
CA ILE A 552 10.13 -9.27 4.53
C ILE A 552 10.76 -8.20 3.64
N ALA A 553 11.31 -7.12 4.23
CA ALA A 553 11.93 -6.05 3.45
C ALA A 553 13.19 -6.52 2.70
N GLU A 554 13.99 -7.40 3.31
CA GLU A 554 15.15 -8.01 2.67
C GLU A 554 14.73 -8.94 1.53
N ASN A 555 13.72 -9.79 1.78
CA ASN A 555 13.17 -10.73 0.80
C ASN A 555 12.60 -10.00 -0.43
N GLN A 556 11.93 -8.87 -0.21
CA GLN A 556 11.22 -8.11 -1.24
C GLN A 556 12.06 -6.96 -1.83
N GLY A 557 13.20 -6.65 -1.22
CA GLY A 557 14.12 -5.63 -1.72
C GLY A 557 13.60 -4.19 -1.61
N PHE A 558 12.82 -3.86 -0.57
CA PHE A 558 12.39 -2.49 -0.28
C PHE A 558 13.11 -1.89 0.94
N GLU A 559 13.31 -0.56 0.91
CA GLU A 559 13.89 0.18 2.04
C GLU A 559 12.79 0.82 2.90
N TYR A 560 13.02 0.88 4.21
CA TYR A 560 12.12 1.58 5.12
C TYR A 560 12.85 2.36 6.23
N ASP A 561 12.16 3.34 6.81
CA ASP A 561 12.53 4.06 8.03
C ASP A 561 11.49 3.79 9.11
N MET A 562 11.94 3.18 10.21
CA MET A 562 11.07 2.89 11.35
C MET A 562 10.84 4.14 12.23
N LYS A 563 9.56 4.50 12.44
CA LYS A 563 9.09 5.58 13.32
C LYS A 563 8.44 5.01 14.57
N VAL A 564 9.15 5.13 15.68
CA VAL A 564 8.67 4.68 16.99
C VAL A 564 7.82 5.77 17.65
N LEU A 565 6.49 5.63 17.61
CA LEU A 565 5.54 6.67 18.03
C LEU A 565 4.65 6.24 19.20
N GLY A 566 4.53 4.94 19.44
CA GLY A 566 3.54 4.34 20.32
C GLY A 566 2.22 4.07 19.58
N PHE A 567 1.52 2.97 19.91
CA PHE A 567 0.40 2.44 19.11
C PHE A 567 -0.59 3.52 18.60
N ASN A 568 -1.20 4.28 19.51
CA ASN A 568 -2.20 5.31 19.14
C ASN A 568 -1.64 6.42 18.24
N ALA A 569 -0.36 6.78 18.42
CA ALA A 569 0.30 7.79 17.62
C ALA A 569 0.77 7.22 16.28
N ALA A 570 1.10 5.93 16.20
CA ALA A 570 1.39 5.21 14.97
C ALA A 570 0.14 5.13 14.08
N VAL A 571 -1.02 4.76 14.65
CA VAL A 571 -2.31 4.77 13.95
C VAL A 571 -2.66 6.18 13.45
N GLN A 572 -2.53 7.22 14.28
CA GLN A 572 -2.74 8.60 13.84
C GLN A 572 -1.73 9.08 12.79
N ALA A 573 -0.50 8.57 12.83
CA ALA A 573 0.50 8.86 11.80
C ALA A 573 0.08 8.26 10.45
N LEU A 574 -0.44 7.04 10.44
CA LEU A 574 -1.01 6.40 9.25
C LEU A 574 -2.21 7.19 8.71
N GLU A 575 -3.20 7.50 9.56
CA GLU A 575 -4.39 8.29 9.18
C GLU A 575 -4.07 9.69 8.63
N SER A 576 -2.93 10.26 9.04
CA SER A 576 -2.49 11.59 8.59
C SER A 576 -1.49 11.55 7.42
N GLY A 577 -1.19 10.38 6.86
CA GLY A 577 -0.21 10.19 5.79
C GLY A 577 1.23 10.50 6.21
N GLN A 578 1.54 10.42 7.51
CA GLN A 578 2.88 10.61 8.06
C GLN A 578 3.68 9.31 8.20
N ALA A 579 3.00 8.17 8.08
CA ALA A 579 3.54 6.83 7.95
C ALA A 579 2.85 6.16 6.77
N ASP A 580 3.60 5.34 6.04
CA ASP A 580 3.13 4.57 4.89
C ASP A 580 2.47 3.26 5.31
N GLY A 581 2.90 2.71 6.44
CA GLY A 581 2.26 1.56 7.09
C GLY A 581 2.54 1.48 8.60
N VAL A 582 1.85 0.57 9.28
CA VAL A 582 1.98 0.31 10.72
C VAL A 582 2.14 -1.19 10.96
N ILE A 583 3.24 -1.57 11.63
CA ILE A 583 3.44 -2.91 12.21
C ILE A 583 3.60 -2.76 13.72
N ALA A 584 2.60 -3.18 14.50
CA ALA A 584 2.55 -2.98 15.95
C ALA A 584 1.53 -3.92 16.64
N GLY A 585 1.61 -5.22 16.38
CA GLY A 585 0.66 -6.22 16.87
C GLY A 585 -0.80 -5.86 16.59
N MET A 586 -1.07 -5.23 15.44
CA MET A 586 -2.33 -4.55 15.19
C MET A 586 -3.40 -5.56 14.79
N SER A 587 -4.37 -5.78 15.67
CA SER A 587 -5.50 -6.68 15.37
C SER A 587 -6.33 -6.23 14.16
N ILE A 588 -6.62 -7.16 13.27
CA ILE A 588 -7.52 -6.99 12.13
C ILE A 588 -8.97 -7.02 12.66
N THR A 589 -9.74 -5.97 12.35
CA THR A 589 -11.15 -5.85 12.80
C THR A 589 -11.98 -5.14 11.73
N GLU A 590 -13.27 -5.48 11.61
CA GLU A 590 -14.18 -4.83 10.65
C GLU A 590 -14.17 -3.29 10.79
N ALA A 591 -14.16 -2.78 12.03
CA ALA A 591 -14.13 -1.34 12.29
C ALA A 591 -12.84 -0.66 11.80
N ARG A 592 -11.70 -1.36 11.86
CA ARG A 592 -10.42 -0.84 11.35
C ARG A 592 -10.33 -0.96 9.83
N GLN A 593 -10.92 -2.00 9.24
CA GLN A 593 -11.01 -2.18 7.78
C GLN A 593 -11.85 -1.10 7.07
N GLU A 594 -12.65 -0.33 7.82
CA GLU A 594 -13.29 0.89 7.27
C GLU A 594 -12.26 2.00 6.94
N SER A 595 -11.11 2.02 7.61
CA SER A 595 -10.10 3.10 7.52
C SER A 595 -8.71 2.64 7.05
N PHE A 596 -8.41 1.34 7.12
CA PHE A 596 -7.11 0.75 6.77
C PHE A 596 -7.31 -0.50 5.92
N ASP A 597 -6.35 -0.77 5.05
CA ASP A 597 -6.20 -2.09 4.45
C ASP A 597 -5.13 -2.86 5.24
N PHE A 598 -5.35 -4.16 5.40
CA PHE A 598 -4.47 -5.02 6.17
C PHE A 598 -3.81 -6.04 5.25
N SER A 599 -2.59 -6.42 5.62
CA SER A 599 -1.90 -7.57 5.06
C SER A 599 -2.71 -8.83 5.33
N GLU A 600 -2.31 -9.91 4.67
CA GLU A 600 -2.64 -11.24 5.16
C GLU A 600 -2.22 -11.37 6.63
N PRO A 601 -3.00 -12.11 7.45
CA PRO A 601 -2.67 -12.39 8.83
C PRO A 601 -1.23 -12.92 9.00
N TYR A 602 -0.39 -12.18 9.72
CA TYR A 602 0.98 -12.64 10.00
C TYR A 602 1.10 -13.36 11.35
N PHE A 603 0.08 -13.25 12.21
CA PHE A 603 0.07 -13.93 13.50
C PHE A 603 -1.36 -14.14 13.99
N ASP A 604 -1.73 -15.39 14.29
CA ASP A 604 -3.01 -15.70 14.92
C ASP A 604 -2.91 -15.53 16.43
N SER A 605 -3.66 -14.56 16.98
CA SER A 605 -3.64 -14.35 18.42
C SER A 605 -4.70 -15.20 19.12
N GLU A 606 -4.23 -16.00 20.07
CA GLU A 606 -5.07 -16.61 21.09
C GLU A 606 -4.99 -15.78 22.36
N LEU A 607 -6.12 -15.52 23.00
CA LEU A 607 -6.16 -14.97 24.35
C LEU A 607 -6.18 -16.08 25.37
N SER A 608 -5.48 -15.87 26.47
CA SER A 608 -5.48 -16.76 27.62
C SER A 608 -5.80 -16.00 28.89
N PHE A 609 -6.43 -16.71 29.82
CA PHE A 609 -6.56 -16.22 31.18
C PHE A 609 -5.29 -16.57 31.97
N ALA A 610 -4.79 -15.63 32.76
CA ALA A 610 -3.70 -15.88 33.68
C ALA A 610 -4.07 -15.52 35.12
N VAL A 611 -3.61 -16.34 36.05
CA VAL A 611 -3.84 -16.21 37.50
C VAL A 611 -2.54 -16.31 38.26
N LYS A 612 -2.54 -16.01 39.56
CA LYS A 612 -1.38 -16.32 40.41
C LYS A 612 -1.10 -17.83 40.45
N PRO A 613 0.18 -18.25 40.57
CA PRO A 613 0.53 -19.67 40.65
C PRO A 613 -0.16 -20.40 41.80
N ASP A 614 -0.33 -19.72 42.94
CA ASP A 614 -0.99 -20.24 44.15
C ASP A 614 -2.51 -20.05 44.18
N SER A 615 -3.10 -19.56 43.08
CA SER A 615 -4.55 -19.35 42.94
C SER A 615 -5.32 -20.68 42.93
N GLU A 616 -6.46 -20.71 43.64
CA GLU A 616 -7.39 -21.84 43.63
C GLU A 616 -8.18 -21.95 42.30
N ILE A 617 -8.16 -20.91 41.46
CA ILE A 617 -8.89 -20.82 40.17
C ILE A 617 -8.28 -21.81 39.17
N GLN A 618 -9.08 -22.78 38.71
CA GLN A 618 -8.67 -23.75 37.70
C GLN A 618 -9.42 -23.57 36.39
N THR A 619 -10.69 -23.15 36.45
CA THR A 619 -11.54 -22.93 35.27
C THR A 619 -12.21 -21.57 35.30
N LEU A 620 -12.84 -21.16 34.19
CA LEU A 620 -13.54 -19.87 34.12
C LEU A 620 -14.75 -19.79 35.06
N GLU A 621 -15.36 -20.92 35.42
CA GLU A 621 -16.45 -20.94 36.42
C GLU A 621 -16.00 -20.54 37.82
N ASP A 622 -14.71 -20.68 38.13
CA ASP A 622 -14.15 -20.23 39.41
C ASP A 622 -14.04 -18.70 39.50
N LEU A 623 -14.32 -17.96 38.41
CA LEU A 623 -14.32 -16.49 38.37
C LEU A 623 -15.61 -15.86 38.92
N ASP A 624 -16.59 -16.65 39.36
CA ASP A 624 -17.87 -16.16 39.89
C ASP A 624 -17.70 -15.12 41.01
N GLY A 625 -18.17 -13.90 40.74
CA GLY A 625 -18.10 -12.75 41.64
C GLY A 625 -16.70 -12.17 41.84
N LEU A 626 -15.71 -12.60 41.06
CA LEU A 626 -14.34 -12.11 41.10
C LEU A 626 -14.11 -10.98 40.09
N ARG A 627 -12.93 -10.37 40.14
CA ARG A 627 -12.51 -9.31 39.21
C ARG A 627 -11.51 -9.84 38.19
N VAL A 628 -11.69 -9.51 36.92
CA VAL A 628 -10.79 -9.86 35.81
C VAL A 628 -10.20 -8.58 35.23
N ALA A 629 -8.87 -8.50 35.18
CA ALA A 629 -8.15 -7.35 34.63
C ALA A 629 -7.96 -7.48 33.12
N VAL A 630 -8.22 -6.40 32.38
CA VAL A 630 -8.05 -6.33 30.92
C VAL A 630 -7.48 -4.99 30.49
N LYS A 631 -6.81 -4.97 29.35
CA LYS A 631 -6.31 -3.75 28.72
C LYS A 631 -7.40 -3.13 27.83
N THR A 632 -7.65 -1.83 27.98
CA THR A 632 -8.66 -1.08 27.22
C THR A 632 -8.37 -1.12 25.71
N GLY A 633 -9.41 -1.24 24.90
CA GLY A 633 -9.28 -1.22 23.43
C GLY A 633 -8.58 -2.45 22.83
N THR A 634 -8.55 -3.57 23.56
CA THR A 634 -8.00 -4.85 23.09
C THR A 634 -9.10 -5.88 22.86
N GLN A 635 -8.80 -6.90 22.06
CA GLN A 635 -9.67 -8.07 21.93
C GLN A 635 -9.86 -8.79 23.27
N GLY A 636 -8.89 -8.69 24.19
CA GLY A 636 -9.01 -9.16 25.58
C GLY A 636 -10.13 -8.48 26.36
N ALA A 637 -10.30 -7.16 26.20
CA ALA A 637 -11.42 -6.44 26.80
C ALA A 637 -12.76 -6.83 26.16
N ASP A 638 -12.80 -7.02 24.84
CA ASP A 638 -14.02 -7.43 24.14
C ASP A 638 -14.42 -8.88 24.51
N LEU A 639 -13.45 -9.78 24.68
CA LEU A 639 -13.68 -11.12 25.20
C LEU A 639 -14.21 -11.07 26.64
N ALA A 640 -13.59 -10.28 27.52
CA ALA A 640 -14.10 -10.11 28.88
C ALA A 640 -15.55 -9.62 28.89
N GLU A 641 -15.89 -8.62 28.07
CA GLU A 641 -17.25 -8.10 27.97
C GLU A 641 -18.26 -9.15 27.49
N ARG A 642 -17.86 -10.04 26.57
CA ARG A 642 -18.70 -11.17 26.11
C ARG A 642 -18.91 -12.21 27.22
N LEU A 643 -17.87 -12.52 27.98
CA LEU A 643 -17.86 -13.62 28.95
C LEU A 643 -18.36 -13.24 30.35
N LYS A 644 -18.35 -11.95 30.71
CA LYS A 644 -18.63 -11.49 32.08
C LYS A 644 -19.99 -11.93 32.62
N ASP A 645 -21.03 -11.95 31.78
CA ASP A 645 -22.39 -12.29 32.20
C ASP A 645 -22.57 -13.82 32.33
N GLU A 646 -21.81 -14.59 31.55
CA GLU A 646 -21.81 -16.06 31.58
C GLU A 646 -21.11 -16.59 32.83
N TYR A 647 -19.93 -16.05 33.15
CA TYR A 647 -19.11 -16.47 34.29
C TYR A 647 -19.24 -15.56 35.52
N ASN A 648 -20.11 -14.54 35.45
CA ASN A 648 -20.47 -13.62 36.54
C ASN A 648 -19.27 -12.91 37.21
N PHE A 649 -18.29 -12.45 36.45
CA PHE A 649 -17.16 -11.65 36.96
C PHE A 649 -17.30 -10.15 36.66
N GLU A 650 -16.58 -9.32 37.42
CA GLU A 650 -16.46 -7.88 37.19
C GLU A 650 -15.19 -7.55 36.38
N ILE A 651 -15.28 -6.59 35.45
CA ILE A 651 -14.14 -6.18 34.62
C ILE A 651 -13.38 -5.01 35.27
N ALA A 652 -12.05 -5.13 35.34
CA ALA A 652 -11.14 -4.05 35.70
C ALA A 652 -10.33 -3.64 34.46
N ILE A 653 -10.49 -2.39 34.01
CA ILE A 653 -9.90 -1.90 32.76
C ILE A 653 -8.63 -1.08 33.06
N PHE A 654 -7.56 -1.34 32.33
CA PHE A 654 -6.26 -0.65 32.42
C PHE A 654 -5.78 -0.18 31.04
N GLU A 655 -4.81 0.73 30.99
CA GLU A 655 -4.29 1.29 29.72
C GLU A 655 -3.11 0.49 29.14
N ASP A 656 -2.44 -0.36 29.94
CA ASP A 656 -1.24 -1.09 29.56
C ASP A 656 -1.14 -2.44 30.28
N SER A 657 -0.46 -3.40 29.64
CA SER A 657 -0.33 -4.79 30.09
C SER A 657 0.43 -4.93 31.42
N ALA A 658 1.41 -4.05 31.66
CA ALA A 658 2.14 -4.07 32.93
C ALA A 658 1.23 -3.77 34.13
N ASN A 659 0.32 -2.82 34.00
CA ASN A 659 -0.67 -2.54 35.05
C ASN A 659 -1.73 -3.64 35.18
N VAL A 660 -2.12 -4.29 34.08
CA VAL A 660 -3.01 -5.48 34.12
C VAL A 660 -2.36 -6.60 34.95
N ILE A 661 -1.10 -6.92 34.65
CA ILE A 661 -0.31 -7.94 35.35
C ILE A 661 -0.10 -7.55 36.81
N GLU A 662 0.32 -6.31 37.10
CA GLU A 662 0.54 -5.84 38.48
C GLU A 662 -0.76 -5.90 39.32
N ASP A 663 -1.93 -5.62 38.73
CA ASP A 663 -3.20 -5.67 39.46
C ASP A 663 -3.54 -7.10 39.92
N VAL A 664 -3.28 -8.09 39.07
CA VAL A 664 -3.42 -9.51 39.42
C VAL A 664 -2.37 -9.92 40.45
N LEU A 665 -1.09 -9.59 40.24
CA LEU A 665 -0.02 -9.89 41.19
C LEU A 665 -0.24 -9.23 42.57
N ALA A 666 -0.82 -8.03 42.62
CA ALA A 666 -1.22 -7.36 43.84
C ALA A 666 -2.42 -8.02 44.54
N GLY A 667 -3.18 -8.86 43.81
CA GLY A 667 -4.38 -9.53 44.28
C GLY A 667 -5.63 -8.63 44.27
N ASN A 668 -5.62 -7.55 43.49
CA ASN A 668 -6.78 -6.67 43.31
C ASN A 668 -7.77 -7.24 42.29
N SER A 669 -7.24 -7.97 41.29
CA SER A 669 -7.99 -8.83 40.37
C SER A 669 -7.54 -10.27 40.53
N ALA A 670 -8.45 -11.20 40.27
CA ALA A 670 -8.25 -12.63 40.46
C ALA A 670 -7.60 -13.30 39.25
N ALA A 671 -7.89 -12.77 38.05
CA ALA A 671 -7.31 -13.18 36.79
C ALA A 671 -7.09 -11.96 35.88
N LEU A 672 -6.33 -12.15 34.81
CA LEU A 672 -6.26 -11.23 33.68
C LEU A 672 -6.54 -11.97 32.37
N ILE A 673 -6.89 -11.23 31.33
CA ILE A 673 -6.93 -11.71 29.95
C ILE A 673 -5.85 -10.95 29.17
N GLU A 674 -4.99 -11.70 28.48
CA GLU A 674 -3.94 -11.16 27.60
C GLU A 674 -3.63 -12.18 26.49
N ASP A 675 -2.96 -11.73 25.44
CA ASP A 675 -2.49 -12.59 24.35
C ASP A 675 -1.53 -13.67 24.90
N PHE A 676 -1.79 -14.92 24.52
CA PHE A 676 -1.02 -16.09 24.93
C PHE A 676 0.49 -15.93 24.66
N PRO A 677 0.95 -15.43 23.49
CA PRO A 677 2.38 -15.25 23.23
C PRO A 677 3.03 -14.25 24.18
N VAL A 678 2.32 -13.18 24.53
CA VAL A 678 2.76 -12.19 25.52
C VAL A 678 2.96 -12.90 26.86
N MET A 679 1.94 -13.62 27.32
CA MET A 679 2.00 -14.34 28.59
C MET A 679 3.07 -15.43 28.62
N ALA A 680 3.20 -16.21 27.56
CA ALA A 680 4.18 -17.29 27.45
C ALA A 680 5.62 -16.74 27.48
N TYR A 681 5.88 -15.66 26.73
CA TYR A 681 7.17 -14.97 26.73
C TYR A 681 7.50 -14.39 28.11
N THR A 682 6.55 -13.68 28.71
CA THR A 682 6.72 -13.01 30.01
C THR A 682 6.93 -14.01 31.17
N ILE A 683 6.29 -15.17 31.13
CA ILE A 683 6.51 -16.26 32.09
C ILE A 683 7.89 -16.90 31.88
N LYS A 684 8.30 -17.15 30.62
CA LYS A 684 9.59 -17.78 30.25
C LYS A 684 10.79 -16.96 30.72
N GLU A 685 10.79 -15.65 30.49
CA GLU A 685 11.91 -14.78 30.90
C GLU A 685 12.05 -14.64 32.43
N GLY A 686 11.10 -15.20 33.20
CA GLY A 686 11.19 -15.31 34.66
C GLY A 686 10.91 -14.01 35.41
N ASP A 687 10.37 -12.99 34.72
CA ASP A 687 10.10 -11.67 35.29
C ASP A 687 8.71 -11.57 35.96
N VAL A 688 7.79 -12.49 35.65
CA VAL A 688 6.41 -12.46 36.15
C VAL A 688 5.96 -13.86 36.61
N ASP A 689 5.48 -13.93 37.86
CA ASP A 689 5.03 -15.17 38.49
C ASP A 689 3.51 -15.34 38.30
N LEU A 690 3.12 -15.85 37.13
CA LEU A 690 1.74 -16.14 36.73
C LEU A 690 1.61 -17.55 36.17
N ARG A 691 0.40 -18.12 36.27
CA ARG A 691 0.01 -19.42 35.72
C ARG A 691 -1.14 -19.21 34.74
N LEU A 692 -1.02 -19.78 33.54
CA LEU A 692 -2.07 -19.78 32.53
C LEU A 692 -3.18 -20.78 32.88
N LEU A 693 -4.42 -20.47 32.52
CA LEU A 693 -5.52 -21.43 32.49
C LEU A 693 -5.53 -22.18 31.14
N ASP A 694 -6.03 -23.41 31.14
CA ASP A 694 -5.98 -24.31 29.96
C ASP A 694 -6.87 -23.84 28.79
N GLU A 695 -7.86 -22.98 29.06
CA GLU A 695 -8.80 -22.51 28.05
C GLU A 695 -8.25 -21.28 27.31
N THR A 696 -8.04 -21.43 26.00
CA THR A 696 -7.64 -20.35 25.09
C THR A 696 -8.78 -19.94 24.18
N PHE A 697 -8.74 -18.69 23.72
CA PHE A 697 -9.77 -18.10 22.86
C PHE A 697 -9.13 -17.50 21.62
N SER A 698 -9.39 -18.09 20.46
CA SER A 698 -9.09 -17.43 19.19
C SER A 698 -9.99 -16.20 19.04
N VAL A 699 -9.38 -15.04 18.88
CA VAL A 699 -10.08 -13.75 18.81
C VAL A 699 -9.77 -12.93 17.57
N GLY A 700 -8.85 -13.41 16.73
CA GLY A 700 -8.51 -12.84 15.44
C GLY A 700 -7.00 -12.83 15.24
N SER A 701 -6.57 -12.15 14.19
CA SER A 701 -5.17 -12.17 13.77
C SER A 701 -4.59 -10.75 13.71
N TYR A 702 -3.27 -10.66 13.78
CA TYR A 702 -2.53 -9.41 13.58
C TYR A 702 -2.19 -9.25 12.11
N GLY A 703 -2.25 -8.00 11.64
CA GLY A 703 -1.93 -7.63 10.28
C GLY A 703 -1.11 -6.35 10.24
N PHE A 704 -0.24 -6.26 9.26
CA PHE A 704 0.40 -5.01 8.87
C PHE A 704 -0.64 -4.12 8.19
N ALA A 705 -0.73 -2.86 8.58
CA ALA A 705 -1.77 -1.96 8.11
C ALA A 705 -1.21 -0.84 7.24
N VAL A 706 -1.85 -0.59 6.10
CA VAL A 706 -1.65 0.63 5.28
C VAL A 706 -2.92 1.47 5.31
N LEU A 707 -2.82 2.74 4.93
CA LEU A 707 -4.00 3.60 4.85
C LEU A 707 -4.89 3.08 3.70
N LYS A 708 -6.20 3.05 3.91
CA LYS A 708 -7.13 2.46 2.95
C LYS A 708 -6.95 3.04 1.54
N ASP A 709 -6.90 2.14 0.56
CA ASP A 709 -6.67 2.39 -0.86
C ASP A 709 -5.32 3.08 -1.17
N GLN A 710 -4.36 3.07 -0.23
CA GLN A 710 -3.03 3.68 -0.38
C GLN A 710 -1.92 2.68 -0.06
N ASN A 711 -0.73 2.90 -0.65
CA ASN A 711 0.45 2.06 -0.49
C ASN A 711 0.17 0.55 -0.70
N GLN A 712 -0.67 0.22 -1.70
CA GLN A 712 -0.98 -1.17 -2.04
C GLN A 712 0.25 -1.92 -2.55
N ASP A 713 1.19 -1.22 -3.19
CA ASP A 713 2.53 -1.71 -3.52
C ASP A 713 3.25 -2.30 -2.28
N LEU A 714 3.25 -1.55 -1.17
CA LEU A 714 3.86 -1.97 0.09
C LEU A 714 3.08 -3.13 0.74
N LEU A 715 1.76 -3.12 0.63
CA LEU A 715 0.90 -4.17 1.19
C LEU A 715 1.10 -5.50 0.45
N THR A 716 1.12 -5.47 -0.89
CA THR A 716 1.40 -6.63 -1.74
C THR A 716 2.80 -7.16 -1.49
N ALA A 717 3.81 -6.29 -1.44
CA ALA A 717 5.18 -6.66 -1.07
C ALA A 717 5.21 -7.36 0.30
N PHE A 718 4.52 -6.80 1.29
CA PHE A 718 4.47 -7.40 2.61
C PHE A 718 3.86 -8.81 2.58
N ASN A 719 2.74 -8.99 1.86
CA ASN A 719 2.07 -10.28 1.72
C ASN A 719 2.95 -11.31 1.01
N GLN A 720 3.61 -10.92 -0.09
CA GLN A 720 4.51 -11.81 -0.82
C GLN A 720 5.72 -12.20 0.03
N GLY A 721 6.32 -11.23 0.71
CA GLY A 721 7.45 -11.50 1.61
C GLY A 721 7.03 -12.43 2.75
N LEU A 722 5.85 -12.22 3.35
CA LEU A 722 5.31 -13.09 4.39
C LEU A 722 5.12 -14.52 3.88
N ALA A 723 4.51 -14.69 2.70
CA ALA A 723 4.31 -16.00 2.08
C ALA A 723 5.65 -16.71 1.78
N ASN A 724 6.64 -15.96 1.29
CA ASN A 724 7.98 -16.49 1.04
C ASN A 724 8.68 -16.96 2.33
N LEU A 725 8.58 -16.19 3.41
CA LEU A 725 9.13 -16.57 4.71
C LEU A 725 8.43 -17.80 5.32
N GLN A 726 7.12 -17.92 5.10
CA GLN A 726 6.37 -19.12 5.52
C GLN A 726 6.80 -20.35 4.70
N ALA A 727 6.98 -20.21 3.39
CA ALA A 727 7.41 -21.30 2.52
C ALA A 727 8.85 -21.76 2.80
N SER A 728 9.75 -20.83 3.16
CA SER A 728 11.15 -21.14 3.48
C SER A 728 11.32 -21.76 4.89
N GLY A 729 10.33 -21.60 5.77
CA GLY A 729 10.40 -21.94 7.19
C GLY A 729 11.07 -20.86 8.06
N GLU A 730 11.55 -19.76 7.47
CA GLU A 730 12.15 -18.64 8.20
C GLU A 730 11.15 -17.94 9.11
N TYR A 731 9.87 -17.89 8.71
CA TYR A 731 8.79 -17.42 9.58
C TYR A 731 8.75 -18.21 10.90
N ASP A 732 8.76 -19.54 10.84
CA ASP A 732 8.71 -20.39 12.02
C ASP A 732 9.98 -20.22 12.89
N GLU A 733 11.13 -20.00 12.26
CA GLU A 733 12.37 -19.67 12.97
C GLU A 733 12.20 -18.37 13.77
N ILE A 734 11.72 -17.29 13.15
CA ILE A 734 11.46 -16.00 13.81
C ILE A 734 10.49 -16.18 14.97
N ILE A 735 9.34 -16.84 14.75
CA ILE A 735 8.33 -17.05 15.79
C ILE A 735 8.90 -17.88 16.95
N SER A 736 9.72 -18.89 16.68
CA SER A 736 10.32 -19.75 17.71
C SER A 736 11.35 -19.06 18.62
N LEU A 737 11.96 -17.95 18.15
CA LEU A 737 12.84 -17.13 19.00
C LEU A 737 12.07 -16.53 20.19
N TYR A 738 10.78 -16.22 19.97
CA TYR A 738 9.95 -15.44 20.87
C TYR A 738 8.82 -16.25 21.55
N THR A 739 8.38 -17.36 20.96
CA THR A 739 7.31 -18.22 21.51
C THR A 739 7.90 -19.51 22.09
N ALA A 740 7.38 -19.98 23.21
CA ALA A 740 7.76 -21.28 23.80
C ALA A 740 6.82 -22.37 23.28
N THR A 741 7.34 -23.50 22.82
CA THR A 741 6.54 -24.71 22.59
C THR A 741 6.26 -25.41 23.93
N GLU A 742 5.09 -26.07 24.05
CA GLU A 742 4.61 -26.75 25.26
C GLU A 742 5.62 -27.75 25.87
N ASP A 743 6.56 -28.28 25.07
CA ASP A 743 7.61 -29.21 25.52
C ASP A 743 8.70 -28.57 26.39
N ALA A 744 8.79 -27.23 26.45
CA ALA A 744 9.84 -26.52 27.19
C ALA A 744 9.50 -26.25 28.68
N VAL A 745 8.29 -26.55 29.14
CA VAL A 745 7.83 -26.27 30.53
C VAL A 745 8.47 -27.22 31.56
N GLU A 746 9.22 -28.23 31.14
CA GLU A 746 9.90 -29.20 32.03
C GLU A 746 11.43 -29.07 32.07
N SER A 747 12.01 -27.87 32.05
CA SER A 747 13.37 -27.71 32.64
C SER A 747 13.79 -26.27 32.89
N THR A 748 13.82 -25.83 34.16
CA THR A 748 14.92 -25.00 34.71
C THR A 748 14.76 -24.75 36.21
N GLU A 749 15.23 -25.68 37.06
CA GLU A 749 15.50 -25.40 38.49
C GLU A 749 16.85 -24.66 38.70
N SER A 750 17.47 -24.08 37.66
CA SER A 750 18.87 -23.62 37.73
C SER A 750 19.13 -22.11 37.64
N GLU A 751 18.11 -21.24 37.52
CA GLU A 751 18.35 -19.79 37.35
C GLU A 751 17.76 -18.88 38.45
N ALA A 752 17.28 -19.47 39.56
CA ALA A 752 16.62 -18.73 40.64
C ALA A 752 17.51 -17.75 41.46
N GLU A 753 18.84 -17.78 41.32
CA GLU A 753 19.73 -16.90 42.11
C GLU A 753 20.03 -15.53 41.46
N THR A 754 19.84 -15.36 40.14
CA THR A 754 20.20 -14.11 39.41
C THR A 754 19.02 -13.17 39.16
N THR A 755 17.80 -13.70 39.01
CA THR A 755 16.53 -12.97 38.80
C THR A 755 16.10 -12.17 40.02
N SER A 756 16.34 -12.68 41.23
CA SER A 756 16.05 -12.01 42.51
C SER A 756 16.74 -10.65 42.67
N SER A 757 17.89 -10.40 42.02
CA SER A 757 18.59 -9.11 42.12
C SER A 757 18.01 -8.04 41.20
N ARG A 758 17.51 -8.40 40.00
CA ARG A 758 16.99 -7.47 38.99
C ARG A 758 15.63 -6.88 39.39
N SER A 759 14.79 -7.66 40.08
CA SER A 759 13.46 -7.22 40.56
C SER A 759 13.48 -6.35 41.82
N THR A 760 14.62 -6.19 42.49
CA THR A 760 14.71 -5.27 43.62
C THR A 760 14.71 -3.82 43.16
N PHE A 761 14.14 -2.91 43.98
CA PHE A 761 14.16 -1.47 43.71
C PHE A 761 15.55 -0.91 43.35
N ILE A 762 16.61 -1.41 44.01
CA ILE A 762 17.99 -1.00 43.71
C ILE A 762 18.49 -1.63 42.41
N GLY A 763 18.16 -2.91 42.18
CA GLY A 763 18.43 -3.61 40.92
C GLY A 763 17.87 -2.86 39.72
N GLN A 764 16.59 -2.48 39.79
CA GLN A 764 15.89 -1.68 38.78
C GLN A 764 16.63 -0.36 38.46
N ILE A 765 17.12 0.36 39.47
CA ILE A 765 17.91 1.59 39.25
C ILE A 765 19.24 1.26 38.56
N THR A 766 19.97 0.25 39.05
CA THR A 766 21.30 -0.05 38.53
C THR A 766 21.28 -0.60 37.11
N SER A 767 20.29 -1.44 36.79
CA SER A 767 20.13 -2.04 35.46
C SER A 767 19.65 -1.01 34.44
N ASN A 768 18.79 -0.07 34.84
CA ASN A 768 18.18 0.90 33.92
C ASN A 768 18.76 2.32 34.01
N TRP A 769 19.90 2.49 34.69
CA TRP A 769 20.47 3.82 34.97
C TRP A 769 20.74 4.65 33.71
N ARG A 770 21.26 4.00 32.65
CA ARG A 770 21.60 4.67 31.39
C ARG A 770 20.34 5.23 30.69
N PRO A 771 19.34 4.40 30.32
CA PRO A 771 18.09 4.89 29.75
C PRO A 771 17.45 6.00 30.59
N LEU A 772 17.36 5.80 31.91
CA LEU A 772 16.76 6.79 32.83
C LEU A 772 17.49 8.15 32.78
N MET A 773 18.81 8.15 32.65
CA MET A 773 19.60 9.38 32.56
C MET A 773 19.44 10.07 31.21
N ASP A 774 19.33 9.30 30.13
CA ASP A 774 19.10 9.83 28.79
C ASP A 774 17.71 10.45 28.68
N GLY A 775 16.68 9.77 29.18
CA GLY A 775 15.33 10.32 29.32
C GLY A 775 15.29 11.61 30.15
N LEU A 776 15.98 11.62 31.30
CA LEU A 776 16.11 12.82 32.13
C LEU A 776 16.83 13.97 31.39
N TRP A 777 17.88 13.65 30.64
CA TRP A 777 18.58 14.63 29.82
C TRP A 777 17.65 15.24 28.78
N THR A 778 16.85 14.39 28.10
CA THR A 778 15.82 14.82 27.13
C THR A 778 14.82 15.77 27.76
N THR A 779 14.25 15.41 28.91
CA THR A 779 13.37 16.28 29.69
C THR A 779 14.01 17.65 29.95
N VAL A 780 15.28 17.68 30.36
CA VAL A 780 15.98 18.92 30.73
C VAL A 780 16.25 19.81 29.52
N TRP A 781 16.85 19.27 28.45
CA TRP A 781 17.29 20.10 27.34
C TRP A 781 16.10 20.62 26.53
N VAL A 782 15.06 19.81 26.33
CA VAL A 782 13.81 20.25 25.66
C VAL A 782 13.18 21.39 26.46
N THR A 783 13.07 21.25 27.78
CA THR A 783 12.56 22.31 28.66
C THR A 783 13.37 23.61 28.52
N LEU A 784 14.71 23.51 28.52
CA LEU A 784 15.59 24.68 28.42
C LEU A 784 15.40 25.42 27.11
N VAL A 785 15.37 24.72 25.98
CA VAL A 785 15.17 25.32 24.66
C VAL A 785 13.78 25.98 24.58
N SER A 786 12.73 25.26 25.00
CA SER A 786 11.36 25.80 24.99
C SER A 786 11.22 27.05 25.86
N ILE A 787 11.84 27.08 27.04
CA ILE A 787 11.78 28.24 27.92
C ILE A 787 12.53 29.44 27.34
N VAL A 788 13.66 29.24 26.65
CA VAL A 788 14.38 30.35 26.01
C VAL A 788 13.49 31.01 24.94
N ILE A 789 12.85 30.21 24.10
CA ILE A 789 11.92 30.71 23.06
C ILE A 789 10.71 31.38 23.73
N ALA A 790 10.11 30.72 24.72
CA ALA A 790 8.97 31.22 25.47
C ALA A 790 9.27 32.53 26.21
N MET A 791 10.48 32.72 26.72
CA MET A 791 10.92 33.96 27.37
C MET A 791 10.98 35.12 26.38
N ILE A 792 11.50 34.89 25.17
CA ILE A 792 11.57 35.91 24.12
C ILE A 792 10.16 36.34 23.72
N LEU A 793 9.31 35.36 23.37
CA LEU A 793 7.93 35.61 22.93
C LEU A 793 7.07 36.20 24.06
N GLY A 794 7.12 35.59 25.25
CA GLY A 794 6.33 35.98 26.41
C GLY A 794 6.69 37.38 26.93
N ILE A 795 7.98 37.77 26.95
CA ILE A 795 8.37 39.14 27.32
C ILE A 795 7.82 40.15 26.31
N ALA A 796 7.93 39.87 25.01
CA ALA A 796 7.40 40.75 23.97
C ALA A 796 5.87 40.94 24.12
N LEU A 797 5.13 39.83 24.22
CA LEU A 797 3.68 39.83 24.40
C LEU A 797 3.23 40.47 25.72
N GLY A 798 3.98 40.25 26.80
CA GLY A 798 3.71 40.84 28.10
C GLY A 798 3.89 42.35 28.14
N ILE A 799 4.91 42.87 27.45
CA ILE A 799 5.11 44.32 27.28
C ILE A 799 3.99 44.91 26.41
N MET A 800 3.60 44.22 25.32
CA MET A 800 2.48 44.64 24.47
C MET A 800 1.16 44.71 25.23
N SER A 801 0.85 43.69 26.03
CA SER A 801 -0.39 43.62 26.82
C SER A 801 -0.44 44.61 28.00
N ALA A 802 0.71 45.04 28.51
CA ALA A 802 0.84 46.09 29.51
C ALA A 802 0.88 47.52 28.92
N GLY A 803 1.08 47.64 27.61
CA GLY A 803 1.23 48.91 26.90
C GLY A 803 -0.05 49.74 26.78
N GLN A 804 0.10 50.98 26.30
CA GLN A 804 -1.02 51.90 26.05
C GLN A 804 -1.64 51.73 24.66
N ASN A 805 -0.97 51.06 23.72
CA ASN A 805 -1.48 50.83 22.37
C ASN A 805 -2.56 49.74 22.40
N SER A 806 -3.80 50.13 22.06
CA SER A 806 -4.96 49.23 22.13
C SER A 806 -4.90 48.06 21.14
N ILE A 807 -4.25 48.24 19.98
CA ILE A 807 -4.13 47.18 18.96
C ILE A 807 -3.14 46.11 19.42
N LEU A 808 -1.93 46.52 19.82
CA LEU A 808 -0.90 45.60 20.31
C LEU A 808 -1.37 44.85 21.57
N LYS A 809 -2.09 45.56 22.45
CA LYS A 809 -2.70 44.97 23.62
C LYS A 809 -3.75 43.92 23.23
N PHE A 810 -4.63 44.22 22.26
CA PHE A 810 -5.62 43.26 21.80
C PHE A 810 -4.98 42.00 21.22
N ILE A 811 -3.99 42.13 20.35
CA ILE A 811 -3.27 40.99 19.75
C ILE A 811 -2.62 40.12 20.83
N ALA A 812 -1.91 40.73 21.78
CA ALA A 812 -1.27 39.98 22.85
C ALA A 812 -2.27 39.27 23.77
N LEU A 813 -3.42 39.90 24.07
CA LEU A 813 -4.47 39.27 24.87
C LEU A 813 -5.14 38.12 24.12
N LEU A 814 -5.43 38.28 22.84
CA LEU A 814 -6.01 37.23 22.00
C LEU A 814 -5.12 35.99 21.98
N TYR A 815 -3.81 36.16 21.75
CA TYR A 815 -2.85 35.07 21.81
C TYR A 815 -2.87 34.36 23.17
N VAL A 816 -2.80 35.14 24.27
CA VAL A 816 -2.77 34.59 25.63
C VAL A 816 -4.05 33.82 25.95
N ASP A 817 -5.21 34.36 25.57
CA ASP A 817 -6.51 33.76 25.83
C ASP A 817 -6.68 32.45 25.03
N ILE A 818 -6.18 32.38 23.79
CA ILE A 818 -6.19 31.16 22.97
C ILE A 818 -5.24 30.11 23.55
N MET A 819 -3.96 30.44 23.71
CA MET A 819 -2.93 29.47 24.10
C MET A 819 -3.12 28.90 25.50
N ARG A 820 -3.73 29.66 26.42
CA ARG A 820 -4.10 29.16 27.75
C ARG A 820 -5.46 28.47 27.79
N GLY A 821 -6.28 28.68 26.77
CA GLY A 821 -7.59 28.04 26.63
C GLY A 821 -7.51 26.62 26.07
N ILE A 822 -6.45 26.31 25.31
CA ILE A 822 -6.22 24.99 24.72
C ILE A 822 -5.43 24.11 25.72
N PRO A 823 -5.91 22.91 26.08
CA PRO A 823 -5.13 21.95 26.87
C PRO A 823 -3.80 21.63 26.17
N LEU A 824 -2.71 21.49 26.92
CA LEU A 824 -1.39 21.26 26.33
C LEU A 824 -1.35 20.00 25.47
N LEU A 825 -2.02 18.92 25.92
CA LEU A 825 -2.17 17.67 25.16
C LEU A 825 -2.82 17.89 23.78
N VAL A 826 -3.89 18.69 23.75
CA VAL A 826 -4.59 19.02 22.50
C VAL A 826 -3.70 19.89 21.61
N LEU A 827 -2.95 20.80 22.20
CA LEU A 827 -1.99 21.61 21.46
C LEU A 827 -0.85 20.76 20.87
N SER A 828 -0.32 19.76 21.60
CA SER A 828 0.69 18.85 21.05
C SER A 828 0.15 18.05 19.88
N PHE A 829 -1.07 17.50 19.98
CA PHE A 829 -1.70 16.79 18.86
C PHE A 829 -1.96 17.70 17.67
N PHE A 830 -2.44 18.93 17.90
CA PHE A 830 -2.67 19.87 16.80
C PHE A 830 -1.35 20.25 16.09
N ILE A 831 -0.26 20.47 16.84
CA ILE A 831 1.04 20.79 16.26
C ILE A 831 1.62 19.58 15.51
N TYR A 832 1.51 18.38 16.07
CA TYR A 832 2.17 17.17 15.55
C TYR A 832 1.37 16.45 14.46
N PHE A 833 0.04 16.41 14.55
CA PHE A 833 -0.83 15.75 13.57
C PHE A 833 -1.66 16.75 12.75
N GLY A 834 -2.20 17.79 13.39
CA GLY A 834 -3.12 18.75 12.74
C GLY A 834 -2.46 19.69 11.71
N ILE A 835 -1.25 20.19 11.97
CA ILE A 835 -0.53 21.04 10.99
C ILE A 835 -0.11 20.26 9.74
N PRO A 836 0.49 19.06 9.85
CA PRO A 836 0.77 18.23 8.68
C PRO A 836 -0.45 18.01 7.79
N GLN A 837 -1.61 17.64 8.36
CA GLN A 837 -2.84 17.46 7.58
C GLN A 837 -3.30 18.72 6.82
N LEU A 838 -3.04 19.91 7.36
CA LEU A 838 -3.45 21.17 6.73
C LEU A 838 -2.43 21.74 5.74
N THR A 839 -1.17 21.32 5.81
CA THR A 839 -0.06 22.00 5.12
C THR A 839 0.92 21.08 4.41
N GLY A 840 0.83 19.76 4.62
CA GLY A 840 1.82 18.77 4.20
C GLY A 840 3.16 18.82 4.95
N LEU A 841 3.34 19.75 5.92
CA LEU A 841 4.60 19.91 6.64
C LEU A 841 4.65 18.98 7.86
N THR A 842 5.50 17.96 7.81
CA THR A 842 5.75 17.03 8.93
C THR A 842 6.83 17.54 9.87
N PHE A 843 6.73 17.20 11.16
CA PHE A 843 7.70 17.61 12.18
C PHE A 843 8.19 16.41 12.99
N PRO A 844 9.49 16.34 13.34
CA PRO A 844 9.93 15.41 14.37
C PRO A 844 9.24 15.67 15.70
N ALA A 845 8.92 14.62 16.47
CA ALA A 845 8.24 14.72 17.77
C ALA A 845 8.90 15.71 18.73
N THR A 846 10.24 15.73 18.73
CA THR A 846 11.06 16.67 19.49
C THR A 846 10.81 18.13 19.11
N LEU A 847 10.70 18.45 17.81
CA LEU A 847 10.44 19.81 17.35
C LEU A 847 9.02 20.23 17.69
N ALA A 848 8.04 19.36 17.44
CA ALA A 848 6.64 19.59 17.81
C ALA A 848 6.47 19.82 19.32
N GLY A 849 7.17 19.04 20.13
CA GLY A 849 7.26 19.21 21.57
C GLY A 849 7.84 20.57 21.98
N ILE A 850 8.96 20.97 21.38
CA ILE A 850 9.58 22.28 21.65
C ILE A 850 8.64 23.42 21.32
N VAL A 851 7.99 23.38 20.14
CA VAL A 851 7.05 24.40 19.69
C VAL A 851 5.84 24.46 20.62
N THR A 852 5.25 23.31 20.94
CA THR A 852 4.10 23.19 21.83
C THR A 852 4.37 23.81 23.20
N LEU A 853 5.47 23.40 23.85
CA LEU A 853 5.88 23.95 25.15
C LEU A 853 6.21 25.44 25.05
N SER A 854 6.86 25.88 23.97
CA SER A 854 7.24 27.29 23.78
C SER A 854 6.02 28.20 23.67
N LEU A 855 5.05 27.83 22.84
CA LEU A 855 3.83 28.61 22.62
C LEU A 855 2.97 28.66 23.89
N ASN A 856 2.81 27.53 24.56
CA ASN A 856 2.05 27.47 25.81
C ASN A 856 2.73 28.29 26.92
N ALA A 857 4.03 28.06 27.17
CA ALA A 857 4.78 28.77 28.20
C ALA A 857 4.88 30.28 27.92
N ALA A 858 4.98 30.71 26.66
CA ALA A 858 5.02 32.12 26.29
C ALA A 858 3.77 32.88 26.75
N ALA A 859 2.60 32.25 26.71
CA ALA A 859 1.35 32.86 27.17
C ALA A 859 1.34 33.08 28.69
N TYR A 860 1.85 32.12 29.48
CA TYR A 860 2.01 32.27 30.93
C TYR A 860 3.08 33.30 31.29
N ILE A 861 4.22 33.30 30.59
CA ILE A 861 5.29 34.29 30.76
C ILE A 861 4.78 35.69 30.43
N SER A 862 3.95 35.86 29.39
CA SER A 862 3.30 37.13 29.05
C SER A 862 2.46 37.68 30.20
N GLU A 863 1.70 36.82 30.88
CA GLU A 863 0.90 37.20 32.05
C GLU A 863 1.76 37.55 33.27
N ILE A 864 2.84 36.80 33.50
CA ILE A 864 3.85 37.12 34.53
C ILE A 864 4.45 38.49 34.25
N VAL A 865 4.80 38.77 32.99
CA VAL A 865 5.40 40.05 32.58
C VAL A 865 4.43 41.20 32.77
N ARG A 866 3.19 41.04 32.30
CA ARG A 866 2.11 42.01 32.48
C ARG A 866 1.81 42.27 33.96
N GLY A 867 1.76 41.22 34.77
CA GLY A 867 1.55 41.29 36.22
C GLY A 867 2.69 42.01 36.94
N GLY A 868 3.94 41.69 36.60
CA GLY A 868 5.14 42.31 37.18
C GLY A 868 5.26 43.79 36.85
N ILE A 869 4.92 44.20 35.63
CA ILE A 869 4.87 45.63 35.24
C ILE A 869 3.83 46.38 36.07
N LYS A 870 2.64 45.80 36.25
CA LYS A 870 1.55 46.40 37.04
C LYS A 870 1.81 46.41 38.56
N ALA A 871 2.66 45.51 39.05
CA ALA A 871 3.03 45.44 40.46
C ALA A 871 3.97 46.57 40.90
N VAL A 872 4.64 47.25 39.96
CA VAL A 872 5.45 48.43 40.27
C VAL A 872 4.54 49.58 40.71
N PRO A 873 4.78 50.23 41.88
CA PRO A 873 3.92 51.31 42.37
C PRO A 873 3.71 52.42 41.34
N ILE A 874 2.45 52.77 41.07
CA ILE A 874 2.09 53.74 40.03
C ILE A 874 2.74 55.11 40.22
N GLY A 875 3.03 55.49 41.47
CA GLY A 875 3.74 56.73 41.82
C GLY A 875 5.12 56.87 41.17
N GLN A 876 5.80 55.76 40.83
CA GLN A 876 7.06 55.81 40.08
C GLN A 876 6.85 56.29 38.64
N SER A 877 5.75 55.86 38.02
CA SER A 877 5.36 56.28 36.67
C SER A 877 4.76 57.69 36.64
N GLU A 878 4.08 58.10 37.71
CA GLU A 878 3.59 59.47 37.88
C GLU A 878 4.73 60.45 38.09
N ALA A 879 5.71 60.11 38.96
CA ALA A 879 6.89 60.93 39.21
C ALA A 879 7.76 61.10 37.94
N SER A 880 7.96 60.03 37.16
CA SER A 880 8.69 60.13 35.89
C SER A 880 7.98 61.01 34.88
N ARG A 881 6.64 60.95 34.82
CA ARG A 881 5.82 61.79 33.94
C ARG A 881 5.86 63.26 34.38
N SER A 882 5.89 63.54 35.68
CA SER A 882 6.10 64.89 36.22
C SER A 882 7.48 65.46 35.87
N LEU A 883 8.49 64.59 35.65
CA LEU A 883 9.83 64.96 35.16
C LEU A 883 9.91 65.05 33.62
N GLY A 884 8.78 64.92 32.90
CA GLY A 884 8.74 65.01 31.44
C GLY A 884 9.29 63.79 30.69
N LEU A 885 9.49 62.65 31.39
CA LEU A 885 9.98 61.43 30.74
C LEU A 885 8.86 60.76 29.92
N PRO A 886 9.08 60.45 28.62
CA PRO A 886 8.10 59.75 27.81
C PRO A 886 7.91 58.30 28.31
N TYR A 887 6.74 57.73 28.00
CA TYR A 887 6.33 56.39 28.46
C TYR A 887 7.40 55.31 28.23
N ASN A 888 8.02 55.29 27.03
CA ASN A 888 9.04 54.28 26.70
C ASN A 888 10.33 54.43 27.55
N LYS A 889 10.72 55.67 27.90
CA LYS A 889 11.87 55.90 28.78
C LYS A 889 11.56 55.50 30.22
N THR A 890 10.35 55.83 30.68
CA THR A 890 9.82 55.39 31.99
C THR A 890 9.78 53.87 32.08
N LEU A 891 9.22 53.21 31.06
CA LEU A 891 9.10 51.76 31.01
C LEU A 891 10.47 51.08 31.04
N ARG A 892 11.40 51.50 30.18
CA ARG A 892 12.73 50.87 30.05
C ARG A 892 13.67 51.11 31.24
N HIS A 893 13.70 52.32 31.80
CA HIS A 893 14.71 52.68 32.81
C HIS A 893 14.19 52.67 34.25
N ILE A 894 12.88 52.73 34.47
CA ILE A 894 12.29 52.83 35.81
C ILE A 894 11.47 51.58 36.12
N VAL A 895 10.49 51.25 35.27
CA VAL A 895 9.51 50.19 35.56
C VAL A 895 10.09 48.80 35.31
N LEU A 896 10.63 48.52 34.12
CA LEU A 896 11.13 47.18 33.75
C LEU A 896 12.23 46.63 34.67
N PRO A 897 13.23 47.43 35.11
CA PRO A 897 14.25 46.93 36.04
C PRO A 897 13.68 46.51 37.41
N GLN A 898 12.62 47.19 37.87
CA GLN A 898 11.92 46.85 39.12
C GLN A 898 10.99 45.66 38.91
N ALA A 899 10.19 45.69 37.84
CA ALA A 899 9.30 44.60 37.44
C ALA A 899 10.07 43.29 37.27
N PHE A 900 11.25 43.31 36.63
CA PHE A 900 12.08 42.11 36.46
C PHE A 900 12.40 41.45 37.79
N LYS A 901 12.75 42.24 38.82
CA LYS A 901 13.02 41.68 40.16
C LYS A 901 11.80 41.01 40.78
N ILE A 902 10.59 41.51 40.50
CA ILE A 902 9.30 40.96 40.95
C ILE A 902 8.96 39.66 40.19
N MET A 903 9.34 39.57 38.90
CA MET A 903 8.96 38.48 38.00
C MET A 903 9.85 37.23 38.12
N VAL A 904 11.12 37.38 38.54
CA VAL A 904 12.09 36.27 38.63
C VAL A 904 11.55 35.02 39.35
N PRO A 905 10.92 35.12 40.55
CA PRO A 905 10.36 33.94 41.22
C PRO A 905 9.31 33.21 40.36
N SER A 906 8.45 33.96 39.69
CA SER A 906 7.40 33.42 38.83
C SER A 906 7.96 32.78 37.55
N PHE A 907 9.04 33.32 36.97
CA PHE A 907 9.70 32.69 35.82
C PHE A 907 10.28 31.32 36.18
N ILE A 908 10.83 31.18 37.38
CA ILE A 908 11.38 29.90 37.82
C ILE A 908 10.26 28.91 38.14
N ASN A 909 9.15 29.38 38.73
CA ASN A 909 7.97 28.53 38.88
C ASN A 909 7.45 28.06 37.51
N GLN A 910 7.45 28.94 36.50
CA GLN A 910 7.07 28.56 35.14
C GLN A 910 8.05 27.53 34.53
N PHE A 911 9.35 27.66 34.78
CA PHE A 911 10.34 26.66 34.36
C PHE A 911 10.03 25.28 34.95
N VAL A 912 9.70 25.21 36.24
CA VAL A 912 9.34 23.95 36.91
C VAL A 912 8.05 23.36 36.33
N ILE A 913 7.06 24.19 35.99
CA ILE A 913 5.82 23.76 35.34
C ILE A 913 6.13 23.18 33.96
N THR A 914 6.86 23.92 33.11
CA THR A 914 7.23 23.46 31.77
C THR A 914 8.07 22.19 31.79
N LEU A 915 8.92 22.00 32.80
CA LEU A 915 9.65 20.75 32.99
C LEU A 915 8.72 19.56 33.24
N LYS A 916 7.69 19.73 34.07
CA LYS A 916 6.69 18.67 34.30
C LYS A 916 5.83 18.43 33.07
N ASP A 917 5.47 19.49 32.36
CA ASP A 917 4.65 19.44 31.15
C ASP A 917 5.31 18.65 30.01
N THR A 918 6.63 18.42 30.05
CA THR A 918 7.30 17.50 29.11
C THR A 918 6.73 16.08 29.17
N SER A 919 6.27 15.61 30.34
CA SER A 919 5.65 14.29 30.49
C SER A 919 4.41 14.10 29.60
N ILE A 920 3.71 15.19 29.28
CA ILE A 920 2.54 15.16 28.38
C ILE A 920 2.99 14.85 26.95
N LEU A 921 4.20 15.23 26.54
CA LEU A 921 4.70 14.99 25.18
C LEU A 921 5.04 13.52 24.91
N SER A 922 5.04 12.65 25.93
CA SER A 922 5.19 11.20 25.75
C SER A 922 4.13 10.61 24.81
N VAL A 923 2.94 11.22 24.76
CA VAL A 923 1.81 10.80 23.90
C VAL A 923 2.02 11.04 22.40
N ILE A 924 3.04 11.82 22.02
CA ILE A 924 3.44 12.04 20.62
C ILE A 924 4.79 11.38 20.33
N GLY A 925 5.18 10.39 21.14
CA GLY A 925 6.43 9.63 20.95
C GLY A 925 7.70 10.32 21.45
N LEU A 926 7.63 11.45 22.18
CA LEU A 926 8.85 12.06 22.72
C LEU A 926 9.41 11.22 23.88
N VAL A 927 10.56 10.58 23.66
CA VAL A 927 11.26 9.75 24.66
C VAL A 927 11.97 10.61 25.71
N GLU A 928 11.18 11.24 26.57
CA GLU A 928 11.62 11.91 27.79
C GLU A 928 11.47 10.99 29.02
N LEU A 929 11.78 11.47 30.22
CA LEU A 929 11.87 10.63 31.43
C LEU A 929 10.60 9.79 31.73
N THR A 930 9.40 10.32 31.54
CA THR A 930 8.14 9.56 31.75
C THR A 930 8.01 8.46 30.71
N GLN A 931 8.25 8.78 29.43
CA GLN A 931 8.21 7.79 28.35
C GLN A 931 9.27 6.70 28.54
N THR A 932 10.47 7.09 28.97
CA THR A 932 11.54 6.14 29.33
C THR A 932 11.09 5.19 30.43
N GLY A 933 10.39 5.71 31.46
CA GLY A 933 9.78 4.90 32.49
C GLY A 933 8.81 3.86 31.91
N LYS A 934 7.91 4.28 31.00
CA LYS A 934 6.97 3.36 30.33
C LYS A 934 7.67 2.26 29.55
N ILE A 935 8.72 2.60 28.79
CA ILE A 935 9.51 1.64 28.02
C ILE A 935 10.11 0.56 28.94
N ILE A 936 10.72 0.97 30.05
CA ILE A 936 11.31 0.02 31.00
C ILE A 936 10.21 -0.83 31.67
N ILE A 937 9.06 -0.23 31.98
CA ILE A 937 7.93 -0.96 32.55
C ILE A 937 7.41 -2.03 31.59
N ALA A 938 7.32 -1.71 30.30
CA ALA A 938 6.82 -2.64 29.30
C ALA A 938 7.66 -3.92 29.18
N ARG A 939 8.99 -3.79 29.31
CA ARG A 939 9.89 -4.96 29.29
C ARG A 939 10.03 -5.69 30.63
N THR A 940 9.98 -4.97 31.76
CA THR A 940 10.24 -5.57 33.09
C THR A 940 8.98 -5.91 33.87
N TYR A 941 7.81 -5.48 33.39
CA TYR A 941 6.50 -5.57 34.05
C TYR A 941 6.45 -4.97 35.47
N GLN A 942 7.44 -4.15 35.85
CA GLN A 942 7.62 -3.61 37.20
C GLN A 942 7.17 -2.14 37.30
N SER A 943 5.87 -1.90 37.11
CA SER A 943 5.26 -0.57 37.09
C SER A 943 5.42 0.19 38.41
N GLY A 944 5.02 -0.40 39.54
CA GLY A 944 5.08 0.26 40.85
C GLY A 944 6.47 0.78 41.25
N SER A 945 7.52 -0.04 41.11
CA SER A 945 8.89 0.38 41.43
C SER A 945 9.44 1.41 40.45
N MET A 946 9.15 1.28 39.16
CA MET A 946 9.67 2.20 38.15
C MET A 946 9.02 3.58 38.26
N TRP A 947 7.71 3.66 38.51
CA TRP A 947 7.05 4.95 38.78
C TRP A 947 7.57 5.64 40.03
N LEU A 948 7.95 4.88 41.07
CA LEU A 948 8.61 5.44 42.23
C LEU A 948 10.00 6.01 41.87
N ILE A 949 10.78 5.32 41.04
CA ILE A 949 12.08 5.79 40.54
C ILE A 949 11.91 7.08 39.75
N VAL A 950 11.06 7.09 38.72
CA VAL A 950 10.76 8.25 37.88
C VAL A 950 10.27 9.42 38.73
N GLY A 951 9.35 9.17 39.66
CA GLY A 951 8.83 10.18 40.59
C GLY A 951 9.92 10.78 41.47
N LEU A 952 10.82 9.95 42.02
CA LEU A 952 11.98 10.42 42.79
C LEU A 952 12.94 11.24 41.94
N MET A 953 13.19 10.85 40.69
CA MET A 953 14.03 11.61 39.76
C MET A 953 13.44 12.99 39.47
N TYR A 954 12.14 13.09 39.17
CA TYR A 954 11.45 14.38 39.05
C TYR A 954 11.55 15.20 40.34
N ILE A 955 11.32 14.60 41.51
CA ILE A 955 11.45 15.29 42.80
C ILE A 955 12.86 15.84 43.00
N ILE A 956 13.89 15.04 42.71
CA ILE A 956 15.30 15.45 42.86
C ILE A 956 15.59 16.64 41.96
N ILE A 957 15.27 16.57 40.67
CA ILE A 957 15.59 17.65 39.74
C ILE A 957 14.78 18.92 40.01
N ILE A 958 13.48 18.80 40.28
CA ILE A 958 12.62 19.93 40.63
C ILE A 958 13.09 20.58 41.93
N THR A 959 13.47 19.78 42.92
CA THR A 959 14.00 20.30 44.19
C THR A 959 15.34 20.99 43.99
N ALA A 960 16.23 20.44 43.17
CA ALA A 960 17.51 21.06 42.83
C ALA A 960 17.30 22.43 42.16
N LEU A 961 16.41 22.50 41.15
CA LEU A 961 16.04 23.73 40.46
C LEU A 961 15.40 24.75 41.40
N THR A 962 14.48 24.31 42.27
CA THR A 962 13.81 25.17 43.25
C THR A 962 14.78 25.69 44.33
N LYS A 963 15.79 24.90 44.74
CA LYS A 963 16.83 25.35 45.66
C LYS A 963 17.80 26.32 45.00
N LEU A 964 18.18 26.08 43.75
CA LEU A 964 19.00 26.99 42.95
C LEU A 964 18.29 28.35 42.79
N SER A 965 17.00 28.31 42.49
CA SER A 965 16.11 29.47 42.44
C SER A 965 16.14 30.30 43.72
N LYS A 966 15.86 29.68 44.88
CA LYS A 966 15.85 30.36 46.17
C LYS A 966 17.21 30.96 46.55
N ARG A 967 18.32 30.38 46.06
CA ARG A 967 19.67 30.97 46.21
C ARG A 967 19.84 32.22 45.35
N LEU A 968 19.43 32.17 44.08
CA LEU A 968 19.44 33.34 43.18
C LEU A 968 18.51 34.46 43.68
N GLU A 969 17.44 34.12 44.41
CA GLU A 969 16.58 35.09 45.09
C GLU A 969 17.23 35.75 46.31
N LYS A 970 18.09 35.02 47.04
CA LYS A 970 18.75 35.48 48.30
C LYS A 970 19.99 36.35 48.10
N GLU A 971 20.58 36.37 46.90
CA GLU A 971 21.69 37.28 46.56
C GLU A 971 21.21 38.67 46.09
N LYS A 972 19.93 39.00 46.33
CA LYS A 972 19.37 40.35 46.25
C LYS A 972 19.29 40.99 47.63
#